data_AF-A0A9K3L299-F1
#
_entry.id   AF-A0A9K3L299-F1
#
_cell.length_a   1.000
_cell.length_b   1.000
_cell.length_c   1.000
_cell.angle_alpha   90.00
_cell.angle_beta   90.00
_cell.angle_gamma   90.00
#
_symmetry.space_group_name_H-M   'P 1'
#
loop_
_entity.id
_entity.type
_entity.pdbx_description
1 polymer ?
#
loop_
_entity_poly.entity_id
_entity_poly.type
_entity_poly.pdbx_seq_one_letter_code
_entity_poly.pdbx_strand_id
1 'polypeptide(L)'
;MAEIASISPFIYVATFFFVLSAISSDLLFIRISLTGGFLFLVLASLSGQNSSGSFDYIPLSDGIIDIPMFVNMALFCLNFTIVLRLIRDEQPHGKLTPDEEALFRFFQSRSGMTPLQFQYVLQNGEFVEFPPNTVVPKCASTLYLVIEGKVICKTTGNCSNHTFFKRSGEFFDIKLFNLFSLPVGFDNSDIHAKTLTATKCFRWNVYGLVAMREAKSPSLIEYWEYLILTSLTGAAIRHHLKRDDTLYDSLMIPERKEWLEGARSRDFLMETTTEAGTWGHWKEQFATIRSSLMHVIPPRGVRQHPALPHGINPKQAYLELLCKAAEREYAAEEQQQTANTTESKVITVSSKSKKGDVEMGCFGLSVAIVALLLLVNPVTGLATLNPKPKLLVLGLGRVGLEVARTTLNTFEQDDQPIHVVGTVRDASVIGSIDDGIQRIAFEPDAVQKELMGLGDTKIGTATHVLFTIPLQREPDPTMEQVWNHVQEWWDEYPEGKLGVISTTGVFGDHEGRRVTEESPLLCQTGSNANLYRRLEEHWIRHAEQSTDSDDIRLLIFRCAGIYDRTRSALHTIYKSGYDVPSKKELSTATAASKTNRIHTTDIARAVVNGLFLYTNKKGAMNGISRIYNLADDEPESRDVVLLYAKELLLSIGCSLPNPVSSKTPSRSSTSRQSRRTMEQKLVDNQRMKEELLSKCGLIYPSYREGLKSILTDPSTPWHQAKQKQQLNSVS
;
A
#
# COMPACT_ATOMS: atom_id res chain seq x y z
N MET A 1 65.18 9.38 -1.06
CA MET A 1 64.04 10.17 -1.56
C MET A 1 63.06 9.18 -2.13
N ALA A 2 61.85 9.07 -1.57
CA ALA A 2 60.82 8.25 -2.18
C ALA A 2 60.44 8.91 -3.51
N GLU A 3 60.68 8.22 -4.63
CA GLU A 3 60.15 8.64 -5.92
C GLU A 3 58.62 8.69 -5.80
N ILE A 4 58.08 9.90 -5.85
CA ILE A 4 56.63 10.11 -5.95
C ILE A 4 56.24 9.53 -7.31
N ALA A 5 55.64 8.34 -7.32
CA ALA A 5 55.13 7.74 -8.54
C ALA A 5 54.19 8.75 -9.22
N SER A 6 54.50 9.11 -10.46
CA SER A 6 53.71 10.06 -11.23
C SER A 6 52.32 9.47 -11.47
N ILE A 7 51.31 10.01 -10.79
CA ILE A 7 49.91 9.67 -11.01
C ILE A 7 49.53 10.10 -12.43
N SER A 8 48.90 9.20 -13.18
CA SER A 8 48.46 9.48 -14.55
C SER A 8 47.56 10.74 -14.59
N PRO A 9 47.79 11.69 -15.54
CA PRO A 9 46.97 12.89 -15.67
C PRO A 9 45.49 12.57 -15.87
N PHE A 10 45.17 11.41 -16.44
CA PHE A 10 43.80 10.94 -16.65
C PHE A 10 43.04 10.68 -15.35
N ILE A 11 43.71 10.31 -14.25
CA ILE A 11 43.07 10.08 -12.95
C ILE A 11 42.56 11.41 -12.35
N TYR A 12 43.31 12.50 -12.53
CA TYR A 12 42.86 13.82 -12.10
C TYR A 12 41.64 14.29 -12.89
N VAL A 13 41.63 14.05 -14.20
CA VAL A 13 40.48 14.36 -15.06
C VAL A 13 39.26 13.50 -14.68
N ALA A 14 39.46 12.20 -14.42
CA ALA A 14 38.38 11.33 -13.95
C ALA A 14 37.79 11.81 -12.62
N THR A 15 38.65 12.20 -11.67
CA THR A 15 38.23 12.75 -10.37
C THR A 15 37.41 14.02 -10.54
N PHE A 16 37.82 14.93 -11.44
CA PHE A 16 37.03 16.11 -11.77
C PHE A 16 35.63 15.77 -12.26
N PHE A 17 35.49 14.78 -13.16
CA PHE A 17 34.18 14.32 -13.63
C PHE A 17 33.33 13.67 -12.54
N PHE A 18 33.93 12.92 -11.60
CA PHE A 18 33.19 12.39 -10.45
C PHE A 18 32.72 13.49 -9.51
N VAL A 19 33.54 14.51 -9.24
CA VAL A 19 33.14 15.70 -8.48
C VAL A 19 32.00 16.42 -9.19
N LEU A 20 32.09 16.59 -10.51
CA LEU A 20 31.06 17.22 -11.33
C LEU A 20 29.72 16.44 -11.27
N SER A 21 29.78 15.11 -11.20
CA SER A 21 28.59 14.28 -10.98
C SER A 21 28.00 14.44 -9.59
N ALA A 22 28.84 14.61 -8.56
CA ALA A 22 28.39 14.72 -7.16
C ALA A 22 27.75 16.09 -6.84
N ILE A 23 28.15 17.15 -7.55
CA ILE A 23 27.60 18.50 -7.36
C ILE A 23 26.42 18.82 -8.28
N SER A 24 26.08 17.92 -9.20
CA SER A 24 24.96 18.10 -10.13
C SER A 24 23.72 17.35 -9.67
N SER A 25 22.57 17.90 -10.02
CA SER A 25 21.25 17.33 -9.73
C SER A 25 20.52 16.87 -11.00
N ASP A 26 21.10 17.11 -12.18
CA ASP A 26 20.51 16.76 -13.48
C ASP A 26 20.94 15.34 -13.88
N LEU A 27 19.97 14.45 -14.13
CA LEU A 27 20.24 13.04 -14.43
C LEU A 27 21.06 12.85 -15.71
N LEU A 28 20.78 13.60 -16.79
CA LEU A 28 21.53 13.49 -18.03
C LEU A 28 22.97 13.96 -17.81
N PHE A 29 23.15 15.08 -17.11
CA PHE A 29 24.47 15.62 -16.82
C PHE A 29 25.28 14.74 -15.87
N ILE A 30 24.65 14.15 -14.85
CA ILE A 30 25.26 13.15 -13.98
C ILE A 30 25.75 11.97 -14.81
N ARG A 31 24.92 11.45 -15.73
CA ARG A 31 25.29 10.31 -16.58
C ARG A 31 26.38 10.65 -17.59
N ILE A 32 26.39 11.86 -18.15
CA ILE A 32 27.50 12.38 -18.99
C ILE A 32 28.78 12.47 -18.16
N SER A 33 28.70 12.99 -16.95
CA SER A 33 29.86 13.14 -16.05
C SER A 33 30.43 11.80 -15.63
N LEU A 34 29.57 10.84 -15.25
CA LEU A 34 29.99 9.45 -14.95
C LEU A 34 30.61 8.77 -16.18
N THR A 35 30.03 8.96 -17.36
CA THR A 35 30.59 8.45 -18.62
C THR A 35 31.99 9.01 -18.86
N GLY A 36 32.20 10.31 -18.65
CA GLY A 36 33.52 10.94 -18.72
C GLY A 36 34.49 10.37 -17.68
N GLY A 37 34.05 10.25 -16.42
CA GLY A 37 34.86 9.69 -15.32
C GLY A 37 35.37 8.28 -15.62
N PHE A 38 34.49 7.37 -16.04
CA PHE A 38 34.87 6.01 -16.38
C PHE A 38 35.69 5.92 -17.67
N LEU A 39 35.43 6.75 -18.68
CA LEU A 39 36.27 6.84 -19.87
C LEU A 39 37.72 7.20 -19.53
N PHE A 40 37.91 8.20 -18.67
CA PHE A 40 39.25 8.62 -18.27
C PHE A 40 39.94 7.62 -17.35
N LEU A 41 39.21 6.82 -16.56
CA LEU A 41 39.78 5.68 -15.85
C LEU A 41 40.24 4.56 -16.79
N VAL A 42 39.47 4.27 -17.85
CA VAL A 42 39.90 3.33 -18.91
C VAL A 42 41.16 3.82 -19.61
N LEU A 43 41.22 5.11 -19.95
CA LEU A 43 42.41 5.72 -20.56
C LEU A 43 43.62 5.70 -19.61
N ALA A 44 43.40 5.88 -18.31
CA ALA A 44 44.46 5.75 -17.30
C ALA A 44 45.02 4.32 -17.28
N SER A 45 44.16 3.29 -17.26
CA SER A 45 44.57 1.89 -17.32
C SER A 45 45.35 1.56 -18.60
N LEU A 46 44.91 2.09 -19.75
CA LEU A 46 45.59 1.89 -21.04
C LEU A 46 46.93 2.64 -21.14
N SER A 47 47.13 3.71 -20.36
CA SER A 47 48.38 4.50 -20.40
C SER A 47 49.57 3.85 -19.70
N GLY A 48 49.36 2.74 -18.99
CA GLY A 48 50.43 1.97 -18.33
C GLY A 48 51.10 2.67 -17.14
N GLN A 49 50.66 3.87 -16.76
CA GLN A 49 51.15 4.62 -15.60
C GLN A 49 50.31 4.27 -14.37
N ASN A 50 50.51 3.06 -13.81
CA ASN A 50 49.87 2.68 -12.56
C ASN A 50 50.61 3.32 -11.38
N SER A 51 49.88 4.11 -10.59
CA SER A 51 50.34 4.63 -9.31
C SER A 51 50.69 3.46 -8.39
N SER A 52 51.95 3.42 -7.95
CA SER A 52 52.46 2.45 -6.98
C SER A 52 51.54 2.32 -5.76
N GLY A 53 51.02 1.12 -5.53
CA GLY A 53 50.23 0.79 -4.34
C GLY A 53 49.43 -0.50 -4.49
N SER A 54 50.13 -1.64 -4.52
CA SER A 54 49.61 -3.00 -4.30
C SER A 54 48.37 -3.42 -5.13
N PHE A 55 48.62 -3.95 -6.32
CA PHE A 55 48.17 -5.27 -6.76
C PHE A 55 49.14 -5.66 -7.88
N ASP A 56 50.00 -6.64 -7.63
CA ASP A 56 51.01 -7.09 -8.60
C ASP A 56 50.32 -7.52 -9.90
N TYR A 57 50.50 -6.74 -10.97
CA TYR A 57 50.15 -7.15 -12.32
C TYR A 57 51.39 -7.12 -13.21
N ILE A 58 51.80 -8.32 -13.59
CA ILE A 58 52.77 -8.63 -14.64
C ILE A 58 52.15 -8.23 -15.98
N PRO A 59 52.91 -7.63 -16.92
CA PRO A 59 52.35 -7.12 -18.16
C PRO A 59 51.90 -8.27 -19.07
N LEU A 60 50.63 -8.21 -19.50
CA LEU A 60 49.98 -8.66 -20.75
C LEU A 60 50.58 -9.84 -21.56
N SER A 61 51.28 -10.77 -20.92
CA SER A 61 51.93 -11.92 -21.57
C SER A 61 51.26 -13.26 -21.22
N ASP A 62 50.46 -13.32 -20.14
CA ASP A 62 49.90 -14.59 -19.63
C ASP A 62 48.36 -14.68 -19.64
N GLY A 63 47.66 -13.82 -20.39
CA GLY A 63 46.20 -13.97 -20.57
C GLY A 63 45.35 -13.70 -19.32
N ILE A 64 45.89 -13.02 -18.31
CA ILE A 64 45.15 -12.61 -17.10
C ILE A 64 44.47 -11.26 -17.39
N ILE A 65 43.15 -11.23 -17.27
CA ILE A 65 42.30 -10.06 -17.52
C ILE A 65 42.55 -9.02 -16.41
N ASP A 66 42.87 -7.77 -16.78
CA ASP A 66 42.92 -6.63 -15.85
C ASP A 66 41.48 -6.31 -15.38
N ILE A 67 41.11 -6.87 -14.23
CA ILE A 67 39.77 -6.78 -13.65
C ILE A 67 39.33 -5.31 -13.47
N PRO A 68 40.15 -4.39 -12.89
CA PRO A 68 39.84 -2.97 -12.82
C PRO A 68 39.54 -2.32 -14.18
N MET A 69 40.34 -2.61 -15.23
CA MET A 69 40.10 -2.07 -16.57
C MET A 69 38.74 -2.55 -17.11
N PHE A 70 38.42 -3.84 -16.95
CA PHE A 70 37.16 -4.41 -17.43
C PHE A 70 35.95 -3.82 -16.71
N VAL A 71 36.02 -3.66 -15.38
CA VAL A 71 34.95 -3.03 -14.59
C VAL A 71 34.74 -1.57 -15.02
N ASN A 72 35.80 -0.79 -15.20
CA ASN A 72 35.71 0.58 -15.67
C ASN A 72 35.14 0.66 -17.09
N MET A 73 35.51 -0.25 -17.98
CA MET A 73 34.96 -0.35 -19.34
C MET A 73 33.46 -0.69 -19.31
N ALA A 74 33.04 -1.66 -18.49
CA ALA A 74 31.64 -2.03 -18.35
C ALA A 74 30.79 -0.86 -17.83
N LEU A 75 31.30 -0.14 -16.82
CA LEU A 75 30.64 1.05 -16.26
C LEU A 75 30.59 2.21 -17.27
N PHE A 76 31.64 2.41 -18.08
CA PHE A 76 31.63 3.35 -19.20
C PHE A 76 30.54 2.98 -20.22
N CYS A 77 30.52 1.74 -20.72
CA CYS A 77 29.53 1.29 -21.71
C CYS A 77 28.09 1.42 -21.21
N LEU A 78 27.86 1.07 -19.93
CA LEU A 78 26.55 1.21 -19.29
C LEU A 78 26.11 2.68 -19.25
N ASN A 79 26.93 3.57 -18.69
CA ASN A 79 26.57 4.98 -18.57
C ASN A 79 26.44 5.65 -19.95
N PHE A 80 27.32 5.32 -20.90
CA PHE A 80 27.24 5.82 -22.27
C PHE A 80 25.94 5.40 -22.97
N THR A 81 25.52 4.14 -22.81
CA THR A 81 24.25 3.65 -23.34
C THR A 81 23.05 4.40 -22.75
N ILE A 82 23.10 4.70 -21.45
CA ILE A 82 22.06 5.49 -20.77
C ILE A 82 22.04 6.93 -21.30
N VAL A 83 23.21 7.57 -21.48
CA VAL A 83 23.31 8.92 -22.07
C VAL A 83 22.69 8.96 -23.46
N LEU A 84 22.99 7.99 -24.32
CA LEU A 84 22.41 7.93 -25.66
C LEU A 84 20.89 7.77 -25.65
N ARG A 85 20.34 6.99 -24.71
CA ARG A 85 18.89 6.86 -24.52
C ARG A 85 18.26 8.17 -24.07
N LEU A 86 18.83 8.81 -23.05
CA LEU A 86 18.33 10.09 -22.52
C LEU A 86 18.36 11.19 -23.60
N ILE A 87 19.43 11.28 -24.39
CA ILE A 87 19.51 12.23 -25.52
C ILE A 87 18.42 11.94 -26.56
N ARG A 88 18.16 10.67 -26.85
CA ARG A 88 17.11 10.26 -27.80
C ARG A 88 15.72 10.62 -27.28
N ASP A 89 15.48 10.50 -25.98
CA ASP A 89 14.20 10.86 -25.36
C ASP A 89 13.92 12.37 -25.38
N GLU A 90 14.97 13.20 -25.42
CA GLU A 90 14.86 14.66 -25.52
C GLU A 90 14.67 15.18 -26.95
N GLN A 91 14.89 14.34 -27.97
CA GLN A 91 14.70 14.78 -29.36
C GLN A 91 13.22 15.07 -29.64
N PRO A 92 12.90 16.19 -30.32
CA PRO A 92 11.54 16.49 -30.71
C PRO A 92 11.06 15.49 -31.76
N HIS A 93 9.96 14.80 -31.48
CA HIS A 93 9.37 13.81 -32.38
C HIS A 93 8.18 14.44 -33.14
N GLY A 94 8.44 14.91 -34.37
CA GLY A 94 7.43 15.45 -35.29
C GLY A 94 7.26 16.98 -35.21
N LYS A 95 6.64 17.56 -36.25
CA LYS A 95 6.26 18.99 -36.25
C LYS A 95 4.90 19.13 -35.55
N LEU A 96 4.90 19.72 -34.36
CA LEU A 96 3.69 20.08 -33.63
C LEU A 96 3.03 21.29 -34.29
N THR A 97 1.69 21.33 -34.29
CA THR A 97 0.94 22.53 -34.62
C THR A 97 1.12 23.61 -33.54
N PRO A 98 0.84 24.91 -33.83
CA PRO A 98 1.01 25.98 -32.84
C PRO A 98 0.21 25.76 -31.54
N ASP A 99 -0.95 25.11 -31.63
CA ASP A 99 -1.77 24.79 -30.46
C ASP A 99 -1.25 23.58 -29.68
N GLU A 100 -0.74 22.56 -30.37
CA GLU A 100 -0.07 21.42 -29.73
C GLU A 100 1.24 21.83 -29.07
N GLU A 101 1.98 22.77 -29.66
CA GLU A 101 3.19 23.32 -29.08
C GLU A 101 2.87 24.15 -27.82
N ALA A 102 1.80 24.95 -27.85
CA ALA A 102 1.31 25.66 -26.67
C ALA A 102 0.89 24.68 -25.56
N LEU A 103 0.22 23.59 -25.92
CA LEU A 103 -0.17 22.53 -24.98
C LEU A 103 1.05 21.78 -24.42
N PHE A 104 2.04 21.45 -25.26
CA PHE A 104 3.28 20.83 -24.82
C PHE A 104 3.99 21.69 -23.77
N ARG A 105 4.09 23.00 -24.03
CA ARG A 105 4.71 23.96 -23.11
C ARG A 105 4.04 23.98 -21.75
N PHE A 106 2.71 23.92 -21.71
CA PHE A 106 1.97 23.84 -20.46
C PHE A 106 2.36 22.58 -19.66
N PHE A 107 2.37 21.40 -20.29
CA PHE A 107 2.77 20.17 -19.61
C PHE A 107 4.26 20.18 -19.22
N GLN A 108 5.12 20.72 -20.07
CA GLN A 108 6.55 20.84 -19.81
C GLN A 108 6.83 21.80 -18.65
N SER A 109 6.17 22.95 -18.58
CA SER A 109 6.38 23.94 -17.52
C SER A 109 5.83 23.47 -16.17
N ARG A 110 4.68 22.77 -16.18
CA ARG A 110 3.99 22.32 -14.98
C ARG A 110 4.42 20.96 -14.46
N SER A 111 4.98 20.08 -15.29
CA SER A 111 5.38 18.72 -14.87
C SER A 111 6.77 18.29 -15.34
N GLY A 112 7.39 19.02 -16.28
CA GLY A 112 8.65 18.58 -16.89
C GLY A 112 8.49 17.43 -17.87
N MET A 113 7.27 17.21 -18.39
CA MET A 113 6.96 16.12 -19.32
C MET A 113 7.81 16.22 -20.59
N THR A 114 8.40 15.09 -20.99
CA THR A 114 9.25 15.03 -22.21
C THR A 114 8.40 14.96 -23.48
N PRO A 115 8.95 15.34 -24.66
CA PRO A 115 8.23 15.26 -25.93
C PRO A 115 7.67 13.85 -26.22
N LEU A 116 8.42 12.80 -25.91
CA LEU A 116 7.99 11.41 -26.11
C LEU A 116 6.75 11.06 -25.28
N GLN A 117 6.75 11.45 -24.00
CA GLN A 117 5.62 11.19 -23.11
C GLN A 117 4.40 12.04 -23.49
N PHE A 118 4.65 13.27 -23.95
CA PHE A 118 3.60 14.15 -24.43
C PHE A 118 2.85 13.60 -25.66
N GLN A 119 3.49 12.76 -26.49
CA GLN A 119 2.78 12.10 -27.58
C GLN A 119 1.62 11.23 -27.10
N TYR A 120 1.75 10.56 -25.95
CA TYR A 120 0.64 9.79 -25.37
C TYR A 120 -0.52 10.70 -24.94
N VAL A 121 -0.21 11.91 -24.47
CA VAL A 121 -1.20 12.93 -24.10
C VAL A 121 -1.99 13.41 -25.32
N LEU A 122 -1.29 13.64 -26.44
CA LEU A 122 -1.91 14.04 -27.71
C LEU A 122 -2.72 12.91 -28.35
N GLN A 123 -2.22 11.68 -28.36
CA GLN A 123 -2.88 10.53 -29.00
C GLN A 123 -4.23 10.18 -28.35
N ASN A 124 -4.37 10.42 -27.05
CA ASN A 124 -5.55 10.04 -26.28
C ASN A 124 -6.52 11.20 -26.00
N GLY A 125 -6.30 12.37 -26.62
CA GLY A 125 -7.14 13.55 -26.43
C GLY A 125 -7.41 14.31 -27.72
N GLU A 126 -8.28 15.32 -27.64
CA GLU A 126 -8.66 16.13 -28.79
C GLU A 126 -8.95 17.58 -28.40
N PHE A 127 -8.71 18.50 -29.34
CA PHE A 127 -9.08 19.90 -29.20
C PHE A 127 -10.58 20.09 -29.49
N VAL A 128 -11.24 20.86 -28.64
CA VAL A 128 -12.66 21.21 -28.79
C VAL A 128 -12.85 22.70 -28.55
N GLU A 129 -13.59 23.34 -29.45
CA GLU A 129 -13.93 24.76 -29.35
C GLU A 129 -15.43 24.91 -29.08
N PHE A 130 -15.76 25.77 -28.12
CA PHE A 130 -17.11 26.05 -27.68
C PHE A 130 -17.46 27.51 -27.92
N PRO A 131 -18.61 27.82 -28.57
CA PRO A 131 -19.12 29.18 -28.67
C PRO A 131 -19.43 29.75 -27.28
N PRO A 132 -19.50 31.09 -27.13
CA PRO A 132 -19.92 31.71 -25.87
C PRO A 132 -21.35 31.28 -25.49
N ASN A 133 -21.63 31.17 -24.18
CA ASN A 133 -22.92 30.78 -23.61
C ASN A 133 -23.41 29.36 -23.95
N THR A 134 -22.51 28.45 -24.31
CA THR A 134 -22.87 27.04 -24.58
C THR A 134 -22.66 26.15 -23.35
N VAL A 135 -23.51 25.13 -23.22
CA VAL A 135 -23.39 24.12 -22.16
C VAL A 135 -22.39 23.07 -22.61
N VAL A 136 -21.40 22.78 -21.76
CA VAL A 136 -20.37 21.78 -22.05
C VAL A 136 -20.98 20.38 -21.88
N PRO A 137 -20.91 19.49 -22.90
CA PRO A 137 -21.50 18.16 -22.82
C PRO A 137 -20.63 17.17 -22.03
N LYS A 138 -21.26 16.15 -21.43
CA LYS A 138 -20.61 14.97 -20.80
C LYS A 138 -19.58 15.27 -19.71
N CYS A 139 -19.82 16.30 -18.88
CA CYS A 139 -18.90 16.72 -17.81
C CYS A 139 -18.60 15.70 -16.70
N ALA A 140 -19.27 14.54 -16.66
CA ALA A 140 -19.05 13.48 -15.65
C ALA A 140 -18.17 12.32 -16.13
N SER A 141 -17.76 12.32 -17.41
CA SER A 141 -17.04 11.20 -18.05
C SER A 141 -15.93 11.70 -18.98
N THR A 142 -15.54 12.96 -18.85
CA THR A 142 -14.57 13.59 -19.73
C THR A 142 -13.82 14.65 -18.94
N LEU A 143 -12.50 14.52 -18.91
CA LEU A 143 -11.60 15.50 -18.33
C LEU A 143 -11.36 16.58 -19.38
N TYR A 144 -11.60 17.83 -19.01
CA TYR A 144 -11.35 18.98 -19.87
C TYR A 144 -10.26 19.84 -19.24
N LEU A 145 -9.35 20.37 -20.07
CA LEU A 145 -8.38 21.42 -19.75
C LEU A 145 -8.74 22.67 -20.54
N VAL A 146 -8.93 23.81 -19.86
CA VAL A 146 -9.10 25.10 -20.55
C VAL A 146 -7.75 25.56 -21.09
N ILE A 147 -7.65 25.73 -22.41
CA ILE A 147 -6.49 26.38 -23.02
C ILE A 147 -6.73 27.89 -23.07
N GLU A 148 -7.93 28.31 -23.44
CA GLU A 148 -8.31 29.71 -23.58
C GLU A 148 -9.81 29.88 -23.32
N GLY A 149 -10.21 30.99 -22.70
CA GLY A 149 -11.59 31.28 -22.36
C GLY A 149 -11.93 31.12 -20.88
N LYS A 150 -13.20 31.37 -20.57
CA LYS A 150 -13.75 31.42 -19.21
C LYS A 150 -15.03 30.62 -19.14
N VAL A 151 -15.11 29.72 -18.16
CA VAL A 151 -16.22 28.79 -17.97
C VAL A 151 -16.77 28.93 -16.56
N ILE A 152 -18.09 28.96 -16.43
CA ILE A 152 -18.78 28.93 -15.14
C ILE A 152 -19.20 27.49 -14.85
N CYS A 153 -18.84 26.99 -13.67
CA CYS A 153 -19.15 25.65 -13.20
C CYS A 153 -20.11 25.74 -12.02
N LYS A 154 -21.12 24.89 -12.03
CA LYS A 154 -22.09 24.73 -10.95
C LYS A 154 -22.02 23.29 -10.46
N THR A 155 -21.81 23.09 -9.18
CA THR A 155 -21.92 21.78 -8.53
C THR A 155 -23.33 21.61 -7.97
N THR A 156 -23.98 20.49 -8.31
CA THR A 156 -25.25 20.08 -7.72
C THR A 156 -25.01 18.89 -6.80
N GLY A 157 -25.08 19.10 -5.49
CA GLY A 157 -24.86 18.06 -4.46
C GLY A 157 -25.76 18.26 -3.23
N ASN A 158 -25.81 17.25 -2.35
CA ASN A 158 -26.76 17.17 -1.21
C ASN A 158 -26.66 18.30 -0.16
N CYS A 159 -25.60 19.10 -0.14
CA CYS A 159 -25.36 20.06 0.95
C CYS A 159 -25.24 21.54 0.55
N SER A 160 -25.03 21.89 -0.72
CA SER A 160 -25.08 23.30 -1.20
C SER A 160 -24.76 23.42 -2.69
N ASN A 161 -25.45 24.32 -3.39
CA ASN A 161 -25.12 24.69 -4.78
C ASN A 161 -23.99 25.73 -4.78
N HIS A 162 -22.77 25.33 -5.20
CA HIS A 162 -21.66 26.26 -5.36
C HIS A 162 -21.43 26.60 -6.83
N THR A 163 -21.21 27.88 -7.11
CA THR A 163 -20.85 28.37 -8.43
C THR A 163 -19.43 28.90 -8.38
N PHE A 164 -18.56 28.41 -9.26
CA PHE A 164 -17.17 28.85 -9.37
C PHE A 164 -16.75 28.98 -10.84
N PHE A 165 -15.65 29.68 -11.07
CA PHE A 165 -15.11 29.91 -12.42
C PHE A 165 -13.90 29.04 -12.68
N LYS A 166 -13.75 28.63 -13.94
CA LYS A 166 -12.57 27.94 -14.49
C LYS A 166 -12.05 28.71 -15.69
N ARG A 167 -10.74 28.87 -15.77
CA ARG A 167 -10.03 29.68 -16.78
C ARG A 167 -8.83 28.91 -17.34
N SER A 168 -8.11 29.52 -18.27
CA SER A 168 -6.92 28.94 -18.93
C SER A 168 -5.93 28.34 -17.92
N GLY A 169 -5.55 27.08 -18.13
CA GLY A 169 -4.65 26.29 -17.26
C GLY A 169 -5.37 25.44 -16.21
N GLU A 170 -6.70 25.48 -16.14
CA GLU A 170 -7.48 24.74 -15.15
C GLU A 170 -8.26 23.56 -15.74
N PHE A 171 -8.40 22.51 -14.91
CA PHE A 171 -9.15 21.31 -15.23
C PHE A 171 -10.60 21.35 -14.70
N PHE A 172 -11.49 20.69 -15.45
CA PHE A 172 -12.87 20.36 -15.08
C PHE A 172 -13.00 18.88 -14.72
N ASP A 173 -13.88 18.54 -13.78
CA ASP A 173 -14.07 17.16 -13.33
C ASP A 173 -12.78 16.49 -12.81
N ILE A 174 -12.18 17.16 -11.82
CA ILE A 174 -10.97 16.68 -11.12
C ILE A 174 -11.16 15.31 -10.43
N LYS A 175 -12.38 14.76 -10.40
CA LYS A 175 -12.63 13.39 -9.91
C LYS A 175 -11.92 12.35 -10.77
N LEU A 176 -11.76 12.62 -12.07
CA LEU A 176 -11.04 11.74 -12.98
C LEU A 176 -9.53 11.69 -12.69
N PHE A 177 -9.00 12.59 -11.87
CA PHE A 177 -7.62 12.48 -11.36
C PHE A 177 -7.41 11.27 -10.45
N ASN A 178 -8.48 10.70 -9.87
CA ASN A 178 -8.42 9.45 -9.10
C ASN A 178 -7.92 8.25 -9.94
N LEU A 179 -7.92 8.36 -11.27
CA LEU A 179 -7.37 7.34 -12.16
C LEU A 179 -5.84 7.25 -12.10
N PHE A 180 -5.14 8.33 -11.74
CA PHE A 180 -3.66 8.42 -11.73
C PHE A 180 -3.07 8.43 -10.31
N SER A 181 -3.65 7.65 -9.39
CA SER A 181 -3.14 7.33 -8.02
C SER A 181 -3.44 8.32 -6.89
N LEU A 182 -3.70 9.61 -7.14
CA LEU A 182 -4.00 10.57 -6.06
C LEU A 182 -5.50 10.60 -5.72
N PRO A 183 -5.92 10.21 -4.50
CA PRO A 183 -7.32 10.30 -4.10
C PRO A 183 -7.70 11.78 -3.88
N VAL A 184 -8.24 12.41 -4.90
CA VAL A 184 -8.94 13.69 -4.83
C VAL A 184 -10.34 13.42 -4.28
N GLY A 185 -10.67 14.05 -3.15
CA GLY A 185 -11.87 13.77 -2.34
C GLY A 185 -13.15 13.55 -3.17
N PHE A 186 -13.91 12.52 -2.78
CA PHE A 186 -15.17 12.13 -3.41
C PHE A 186 -16.28 13.14 -3.14
N ASP A 187 -16.29 14.25 -3.87
CA ASP A 187 -17.50 15.05 -3.95
C ASP A 187 -18.44 14.39 -4.98
N ASN A 188 -19.56 13.82 -4.53
CA ASN A 188 -20.60 13.22 -5.40
C ASN A 188 -21.37 14.29 -6.20
N SER A 189 -20.89 15.52 -6.27
CA SER A 189 -21.56 16.63 -6.93
C SER A 189 -21.38 16.58 -8.45
N ASP A 190 -22.48 16.48 -9.20
CA ASP A 190 -22.42 16.60 -10.66
C ASP A 190 -22.00 18.03 -11.03
N ILE A 191 -20.98 18.15 -11.89
CA ILE A 191 -20.47 19.43 -12.34
C ILE A 191 -21.15 19.78 -13.67
N HIS A 192 -21.95 20.85 -13.66
CA HIS A 192 -22.52 21.44 -14.87
C HIS A 192 -21.70 22.67 -15.27
N ALA A 193 -21.13 22.67 -16.47
CA ALA A 193 -20.29 23.75 -16.97
C ALA A 193 -20.95 24.49 -18.15
N LYS A 194 -20.87 25.82 -18.14
CA LYS A 194 -21.34 26.70 -19.21
C LYS A 194 -20.23 27.69 -19.58
N THR A 195 -19.96 27.87 -20.87
CA THR A 195 -18.96 28.85 -21.32
C THR A 195 -19.49 30.27 -21.21
N LEU A 196 -18.65 31.21 -20.80
CA LEU A 196 -18.97 32.65 -20.77
C LEU A 196 -18.37 33.36 -21.97
N THR A 197 -17.14 33.01 -22.33
CA THR A 197 -16.46 33.49 -23.54
C THR A 197 -16.28 32.33 -24.52
N ALA A 198 -15.88 32.62 -25.77
CA ALA A 198 -15.44 31.58 -26.68
C ALA A 198 -14.29 30.81 -26.00
N THR A 199 -14.47 29.50 -25.83
CA THR A 199 -13.56 28.69 -24.99
C THR A 199 -12.96 27.58 -25.84
N LYS A 200 -11.64 27.50 -25.83
CA LYS A 200 -10.88 26.39 -26.41
C LYS A 200 -10.40 25.48 -25.30
N CYS A 201 -10.76 24.21 -25.42
CA CYS A 201 -10.41 23.17 -24.46
C CYS A 201 -9.65 22.04 -25.14
N PHE A 202 -8.84 21.33 -24.36
CA PHE A 202 -8.36 20.00 -24.71
C PHE A 202 -9.11 18.99 -23.84
N ARG A 203 -9.63 17.90 -24.43
CA ARG A 203 -10.43 16.92 -23.69
C ARG A 203 -9.89 15.51 -23.82
N TRP A 204 -10.05 14.74 -22.75
CA TRP A 204 -9.79 13.31 -22.69
C TRP A 204 -11.04 12.58 -22.19
N ASN A 205 -11.44 11.52 -22.88
CA ASN A 205 -12.48 10.62 -22.38
C ASN A 205 -11.88 9.66 -21.32
N VAL A 206 -12.74 9.01 -20.53
CA VAL A 206 -12.28 8.05 -19.50
C VAL A 206 -11.38 6.96 -20.11
N TYR A 207 -11.73 6.44 -21.28
CA TYR A 207 -10.95 5.38 -21.94
C TYR A 207 -9.53 5.83 -22.31
N GLY A 208 -9.35 7.05 -22.79
CA GLY A 208 -8.05 7.63 -23.12
C GLY A 208 -7.21 7.90 -21.88
N LEU A 209 -7.84 8.30 -20.77
CA LEU A 209 -7.14 8.41 -19.48
C LEU A 209 -6.68 7.05 -18.96
N VAL A 210 -7.53 6.02 -19.04
CA VAL A 210 -7.18 4.64 -18.67
C VAL A 210 -6.06 4.10 -19.58
N ALA A 211 -6.14 4.33 -20.89
CA ALA A 211 -5.09 3.93 -21.83
C ALA A 211 -3.74 4.60 -21.54
N MET A 212 -3.74 5.88 -21.13
CA MET A 212 -2.52 6.56 -20.69
C MET A 212 -1.97 5.99 -19.37
N ARG A 213 -2.84 5.61 -18.42
CA ARG A 213 -2.44 4.96 -17.17
C ARG A 213 -1.83 3.58 -17.40
N GLU A 214 -2.41 2.81 -18.30
CA GLU A 214 -1.97 1.46 -18.67
C GLU A 214 -0.79 1.45 -19.66
N ALA A 215 -0.38 2.62 -20.15
CA ALA A 215 0.81 2.74 -20.98
C ALA A 215 2.03 2.21 -20.21
N LYS A 216 2.92 1.46 -20.88
CA LYS A 216 4.14 0.83 -20.32
C LYS A 216 5.24 1.86 -19.99
N SER A 217 4.88 3.05 -19.52
CA SER A 217 5.77 4.15 -19.18
C SER A 217 5.51 4.63 -17.75
N PRO A 218 6.30 4.16 -16.76
CA PRO A 218 6.13 4.55 -15.36
C PRO A 218 6.21 6.07 -15.15
N SER A 219 7.10 6.73 -15.90
CA SER A 219 7.30 8.19 -15.81
C SER A 219 6.07 8.99 -16.22
N LEU A 220 5.19 8.45 -17.08
CA LEU A 220 3.98 9.16 -17.50
C LEU A 220 3.04 9.39 -16.31
N ILE A 221 2.90 8.40 -15.42
CA ILE A 221 2.06 8.49 -14.23
C ILE A 221 2.62 9.54 -13.28
N GLU A 222 3.93 9.56 -13.05
CA GLU A 222 4.59 10.55 -12.19
C GLU A 222 4.40 12.00 -12.70
N TYR A 223 4.46 12.21 -14.02
CA TYR A 223 4.19 13.52 -14.62
C TYR A 223 2.74 13.97 -14.37
N TRP A 224 1.77 13.06 -14.51
CA TRP A 224 0.36 13.33 -14.23
C TRP A 224 0.13 13.60 -12.74
N GLU A 225 0.73 12.82 -11.84
CA GLU A 225 0.64 13.04 -10.39
C GLU A 225 1.15 14.43 -10.00
N TYR A 226 2.28 14.85 -10.55
CA TYR A 226 2.83 16.18 -10.29
C TYR A 226 1.93 17.31 -10.84
N LEU A 227 1.36 17.12 -12.03
CA LEU A 227 0.40 18.06 -12.62
C LEU A 227 -0.89 18.17 -11.79
N ILE A 228 -1.36 17.05 -11.22
CA ILE A 228 -2.52 17.01 -10.34
C ILE A 228 -2.22 17.77 -9.05
N LEU A 229 -1.08 17.52 -8.42
CA LEU A 229 -0.65 18.20 -7.19
C LEU A 229 -0.55 19.71 -7.38
N THR A 230 0.05 20.17 -8.48
CA THR A 230 0.14 21.60 -8.79
C THR A 230 -1.24 22.23 -9.03
N SER A 231 -2.14 21.51 -9.71
CA SER A 231 -3.53 21.94 -9.93
C SER A 231 -4.33 22.05 -8.63
N LEU A 232 -4.22 21.05 -7.75
CA LEU A 232 -4.89 21.03 -6.44
C LEU A 232 -4.35 22.12 -5.51
N THR A 233 -3.02 22.31 -5.50
CA THR A 233 -2.38 23.37 -4.71
C THR A 233 -2.90 24.74 -5.14
N GLY A 234 -3.00 24.99 -6.45
CA GLY A 234 -3.59 26.23 -6.97
C GLY A 234 -5.05 26.43 -6.54
N ALA A 235 -5.86 25.36 -6.53
CA ALA A 235 -7.24 25.41 -6.07
C ALA A 235 -7.35 25.67 -4.55
N ALA A 236 -6.53 25.00 -3.74
CA ALA A 236 -6.48 25.17 -2.29
C ALA A 236 -6.07 26.59 -1.90
N ILE A 237 -5.07 27.17 -2.58
CA ILE A 237 -4.63 28.56 -2.36
C ILE A 237 -5.79 29.54 -2.56
N ARG A 238 -6.60 29.39 -3.61
CA ARG A 238 -7.74 30.27 -3.86
C ARG A 238 -8.82 30.16 -2.79
N HIS A 239 -9.14 28.93 -2.40
CA HIS A 239 -10.12 28.67 -1.35
C HIS A 239 -9.68 29.28 -0.01
N HIS A 240 -8.40 29.11 0.36
CA HIS A 240 -7.86 29.67 1.60
C HIS A 240 -7.71 31.20 1.58
N LEU A 241 -7.30 31.78 0.45
CA LEU A 241 -7.15 33.23 0.32
C LEU A 241 -8.47 33.97 0.08
N LYS A 242 -9.58 33.25 -0.14
CA LYS A 242 -10.88 33.80 -0.58
C LYS A 242 -10.73 34.76 -1.78
N ARG A 243 -9.76 34.47 -2.66
CA ARG A 243 -9.45 35.26 -3.86
C ARG A 243 -9.62 34.38 -5.09
N ASP A 244 -10.80 34.43 -5.68
CA ASP A 244 -11.12 33.74 -6.94
C ASP A 244 -10.44 34.37 -8.18
N ASP A 245 -9.76 35.51 -7.96
CA ASP A 245 -9.17 36.36 -8.99
C ASP A 245 -7.64 36.24 -9.10
N THR A 246 -7.02 35.26 -8.45
CA THR A 246 -5.56 35.08 -8.57
C THR A 246 -5.20 33.61 -8.78
N LEU A 247 -4.65 33.30 -9.96
CA LEU A 247 -3.94 32.05 -10.25
C LEU A 247 -2.45 32.36 -10.37
N TYR A 248 -1.62 31.39 -10.01
CA TYR A 248 -0.18 31.44 -10.18
C TYR A 248 0.26 30.52 -11.32
N ASP A 249 1.18 30.99 -12.16
CA ASP A 249 1.81 30.19 -13.21
C ASP A 249 2.76 29.12 -12.64
N SER A 250 3.42 28.34 -13.51
CA SER A 250 4.40 27.32 -13.10
C SER A 250 5.59 27.88 -12.31
N LEU A 251 5.87 29.18 -12.42
CA LEU A 251 6.92 29.90 -11.70
C LEU A 251 6.43 30.55 -10.40
N MET A 252 5.19 30.28 -9.99
CA MET A 252 4.52 30.90 -8.85
C MET A 252 4.36 32.43 -8.99
N ILE A 253 4.27 32.93 -10.22
CA ILE A 253 4.01 34.35 -10.50
C ILE A 253 2.50 34.53 -10.74
N PRO A 254 1.86 35.55 -10.14
CA PRO A 254 0.45 35.83 -10.42
C PRO A 254 0.19 36.07 -11.91
N GLU A 255 -0.87 35.45 -12.41
CA GLU A 255 -1.35 35.63 -13.77
C GLU A 255 -1.77 37.08 -14.06
N ARG A 256 -1.72 37.46 -15.34
CA ARG A 256 -2.05 38.83 -15.76
C ARG A 256 -3.55 39.13 -15.62
N LYS A 257 -3.92 40.41 -15.59
CA LYS A 257 -5.33 40.81 -15.44
C LYS A 257 -6.22 40.29 -16.57
N GLU A 258 -5.70 40.21 -17.78
CA GLU A 258 -6.43 39.72 -18.96
C GLU A 258 -6.81 38.23 -18.82
N TRP A 259 -6.06 37.46 -18.01
CA TRP A 259 -6.39 36.06 -17.72
C TRP A 259 -7.76 35.94 -17.02
N LEU A 260 -8.14 36.93 -16.20
CA LEU A 260 -9.46 36.95 -15.52
C LEU A 260 -10.65 37.07 -16.47
N GLU A 261 -10.39 37.65 -17.64
CA GLU A 261 -11.33 37.82 -18.75
C GLU A 261 -11.34 36.62 -19.70
N GLY A 262 -10.40 35.67 -19.52
CA GLY A 262 -10.29 34.43 -20.30
C GLY A 262 -9.08 34.38 -21.23
N ALA A 263 -8.12 35.30 -21.11
CA ALA A 263 -6.88 35.22 -21.87
C ALA A 263 -6.04 33.99 -21.49
N ARG A 264 -5.19 33.56 -22.42
CA ARG A 264 -4.30 32.41 -22.26
C ARG A 264 -3.28 32.64 -21.13
N SER A 265 -3.11 31.63 -20.28
CA SER A 265 -2.09 31.59 -19.21
C SER A 265 -0.68 31.68 -19.79
N ARG A 266 0.25 32.23 -19.00
CA ARG A 266 1.67 32.32 -19.35
C ARG A 266 2.30 30.96 -19.63
N ASP A 267 1.82 29.90 -19.01
CA ASP A 267 2.34 28.55 -19.20
C ASP A 267 2.18 28.01 -20.63
N PHE A 268 1.24 28.56 -21.40
CA PHE A 268 1.05 28.21 -22.82
C PHE A 268 1.75 29.19 -23.77
N LEU A 269 2.24 30.32 -23.27
CA LEU A 269 2.82 31.38 -24.08
C LEU A 269 4.34 31.25 -24.12
N MET A 270 4.93 31.74 -25.21
CA MET A 270 6.37 31.93 -25.26
C MET A 270 6.68 33.15 -24.40
N GLU A 271 7.34 32.99 -23.25
CA GLU A 271 8.16 34.10 -22.80
C GLU A 271 9.31 34.22 -23.79
N THR A 272 9.41 35.39 -24.43
CA THR A 272 10.65 35.85 -25.04
C THR A 272 11.67 36.05 -23.92
N THR A 273 12.20 34.96 -23.38
CA THR A 273 13.57 34.98 -22.91
C THR A 273 14.42 35.02 -24.16
N THR A 274 15.02 36.17 -24.39
CA THR A 274 16.15 36.40 -25.29
C THR A 274 16.95 35.14 -25.55
N GLU A 275 17.08 34.81 -26.84
CA GLU A 275 18.08 33.89 -27.42
C GLU A 275 17.96 32.40 -27.05
N ALA A 276 16.90 31.74 -27.54
CA ALA A 276 17.06 30.37 -28.02
C ALA A 276 17.90 30.43 -29.32
N GLY A 277 19.23 30.51 -29.15
CA GLY A 277 20.19 30.62 -30.24
C GLY A 277 20.04 29.47 -31.23
N THR A 278 19.72 29.83 -32.47
CA THR A 278 19.99 29.00 -33.65
C THR A 278 21.43 28.50 -33.60
N TRP A 279 21.62 27.19 -33.77
CA TRP A 279 22.92 26.50 -33.76
C TRP A 279 23.81 26.94 -34.92
N GLY A 280 24.45 28.11 -34.78
CA GLY A 280 25.13 28.70 -35.92
C GLY A 280 26.11 29.81 -35.60
N HIS A 281 26.96 29.72 -34.58
CA HIS A 281 28.30 30.34 -34.60
C HIS A 281 29.13 29.97 -33.35
N TRP A 282 30.32 29.39 -33.58
CA TRP A 282 31.22 28.87 -32.54
C TRP A 282 31.75 29.94 -31.55
N LYS A 283 31.76 31.22 -31.93
CA LYS A 283 32.24 32.31 -31.07
C LYS A 283 31.23 32.72 -29.99
N GLU A 284 29.93 32.71 -30.31
CA GLU A 284 28.87 32.94 -29.33
C GLU A 284 28.74 31.73 -28.38
N GLN A 285 28.97 30.51 -28.89
CA GLN A 285 29.02 29.30 -28.07
C GLN A 285 30.10 29.36 -26.99
N PHE A 286 31.29 29.90 -27.28
CA PHE A 286 32.34 30.06 -26.26
C PHE A 286 32.02 31.16 -25.25
N ALA A 287 31.35 32.24 -25.66
CA ALA A 287 30.89 33.28 -24.75
C ALA A 287 29.76 32.78 -23.83
N THR A 288 28.82 32.00 -24.37
CA THR A 288 27.74 31.35 -23.63
C THR A 288 28.26 30.23 -22.74
N ILE A 289 29.24 29.43 -23.16
CA ILE A 289 29.91 28.43 -22.31
C ILE A 289 30.71 29.12 -21.20
N ARG A 290 31.36 30.26 -21.48
CA ARG A 290 32.09 31.04 -20.46
C ARG A 290 31.16 31.72 -19.45
N SER A 291 29.99 32.21 -19.87
CA SER A 291 28.97 32.73 -18.95
C SER A 291 28.19 31.61 -18.23
N SER A 292 28.05 30.45 -18.87
CA SER A 292 27.45 29.22 -18.30
C SER A 292 28.42 28.42 -17.44
N LEU A 293 29.73 28.63 -17.51
CA LEU A 293 30.71 28.04 -16.59
C LEU A 293 30.68 28.73 -15.22
N MET A 294 30.18 29.97 -15.15
CA MET A 294 29.99 30.72 -13.90
C MET A 294 28.60 30.53 -13.29
N HIS A 295 27.70 29.82 -13.98
CA HIS A 295 26.45 29.29 -13.43
C HIS A 295 26.50 27.76 -13.52
N VAL A 296 26.69 27.07 -12.40
CA VAL A 296 26.90 25.61 -12.26
C VAL A 296 25.73 24.73 -12.78
N ILE A 297 24.85 25.24 -13.66
CA ILE A 297 23.64 24.57 -14.16
C ILE A 297 23.51 24.80 -15.68
N PRO A 298 23.32 23.74 -16.50
CA PRO A 298 23.10 23.86 -17.95
C PRO A 298 21.83 24.66 -18.29
N PRO A 299 21.71 25.21 -19.52
CA PRO A 299 20.64 26.13 -19.89
C PRO A 299 19.23 25.50 -19.77
N ARG A 300 18.25 26.38 -19.52
CA ARG A 300 16.82 26.04 -19.40
C ARG A 300 16.33 25.41 -20.71
N GLY A 301 16.07 24.10 -20.68
CA GLY A 301 15.58 23.34 -21.84
C GLY A 301 15.96 21.86 -21.81
N VAL A 302 16.99 21.50 -21.05
CA VAL A 302 17.39 20.13 -20.72
C VAL A 302 17.03 19.92 -19.26
N ARG A 303 15.81 19.46 -18.94
CA ARG A 303 15.37 19.37 -17.53
C ARG A 303 14.48 18.17 -17.26
N GLN A 304 15.10 17.10 -16.78
CA GLN A 304 14.47 16.27 -15.74
C GLN A 304 14.78 16.90 -14.38
N HIS A 305 13.91 17.80 -13.95
CA HIS A 305 13.87 18.25 -12.57
C HIS A 305 12.41 18.29 -12.12
N PRO A 306 11.97 17.46 -11.16
CA PRO A 306 10.67 17.64 -10.52
C PRO A 306 10.63 18.85 -9.56
N ALA A 307 11.62 19.75 -9.62
CA ALA A 307 11.64 20.99 -8.87
C ALA A 307 12.48 22.05 -9.59
N LEU A 308 11.88 23.20 -9.86
CA LEU A 308 12.60 24.42 -10.23
C LEU A 308 13.59 24.81 -9.11
N PRO A 309 14.76 25.42 -9.42
CA PRO A 309 15.76 25.81 -8.41
C PRO A 309 15.31 26.89 -7.41
N HIS A 310 14.14 27.49 -7.61
CA HIS A 310 13.63 28.61 -6.80
C HIS A 310 12.17 28.43 -6.33
N GLY A 311 11.59 27.26 -6.52
CA GLY A 311 10.22 26.96 -6.06
C GLY A 311 10.26 25.96 -4.92
N ILE A 312 9.64 26.29 -3.79
CA ILE A 312 9.43 25.36 -2.68
C ILE A 312 8.75 24.11 -3.24
N ASN A 313 9.32 22.92 -2.99
CA ASN A 313 8.72 21.62 -3.35
C ASN A 313 7.22 21.67 -3.02
N PRO A 314 6.28 21.35 -3.92
CA PRO A 314 4.85 21.52 -3.65
C PRO A 314 4.38 20.77 -2.39
N LYS A 315 5.01 19.63 -2.06
CA LYS A 315 4.78 18.90 -0.80
C LYS A 315 5.30 19.67 0.42
N GLN A 316 6.44 20.35 0.26
CA GLN A 316 7.07 21.18 1.27
C GLN A 316 6.39 22.55 1.41
N ALA A 317 5.86 23.12 0.32
CA ALA A 317 5.04 24.32 0.29
C ALA A 317 3.68 24.03 0.94
N TYR A 318 3.11 22.85 0.68
CA TYR A 318 1.92 22.34 1.35
C TYR A 318 2.16 22.09 2.84
N LEU A 319 3.28 21.45 3.21
CA LEU A 319 3.70 21.27 4.61
C LEU A 319 3.92 22.62 5.32
N GLU A 320 4.61 23.56 4.69
CA GLU A 320 4.87 24.89 5.24
C GLU A 320 3.57 25.70 5.35
N LEU A 321 2.60 25.47 4.46
CA LEU A 321 1.25 26.03 4.55
C LEU A 321 0.41 25.37 5.64
N LEU A 322 0.50 24.04 5.82
CA LEU A 322 -0.15 23.33 6.93
C LEU A 322 0.44 23.78 8.26
N CYS A 323 1.76 23.95 8.34
CA CYS A 323 2.43 24.52 9.51
C CYS A 323 1.97 25.96 9.75
N LYS A 324 1.93 26.82 8.73
CA LYS A 324 1.42 28.20 8.86
C LYS A 324 -0.08 28.28 9.16
N ALA A 325 -0.87 27.29 8.73
CA ALA A 325 -2.30 27.19 9.03
C ALA A 325 -2.51 26.71 10.48
N ALA A 326 -1.76 25.70 10.92
CA ALA A 326 -1.73 25.23 12.30
C ALA A 326 -1.25 26.32 13.25
N GLU A 327 -0.21 27.09 12.90
CA GLU A 327 0.28 28.25 13.65
C GLU A 327 -0.80 29.35 13.77
N ARG A 328 -1.64 29.54 12.75
CA ARG A 328 -2.73 30.51 12.77
C ARG A 328 -3.95 30.04 13.55
N GLU A 329 -4.26 28.74 13.52
CA GLU A 329 -5.27 28.14 14.40
C GLU A 329 -4.80 28.21 15.86
N TYR A 330 -3.54 27.89 16.13
CA TYR A 330 -2.93 28.04 17.46
C TYR A 330 -2.91 29.51 17.91
N ALA A 331 -2.57 30.46 17.03
CA ALA A 331 -2.61 31.89 17.35
C ALA A 331 -4.04 32.44 17.52
N ALA A 332 -5.03 31.88 16.82
CA ALA A 332 -6.45 32.23 17.00
C ALA A 332 -7.01 31.66 18.32
N GLU A 333 -6.59 30.46 18.72
CA GLU A 333 -6.88 29.87 20.03
C GLU A 333 -6.19 30.64 21.16
N GLU A 334 -4.94 31.08 20.96
CA GLU A 334 -4.19 31.89 21.91
C GLU A 334 -4.78 33.31 22.03
N GLN A 335 -5.34 33.88 20.95
CA GLN A 335 -6.11 35.13 20.97
C GLN A 335 -7.48 34.99 21.66
N GLN A 336 -8.15 33.83 21.53
CA GLN A 336 -9.38 33.53 22.27
C GLN A 336 -9.11 33.26 23.76
N GLN A 337 -7.98 32.63 24.10
CA GLN A 337 -7.55 32.45 25.48
C GLN A 337 -7.07 33.77 26.11
N THR A 338 -6.32 34.62 25.40
CA THR A 338 -5.92 35.93 25.93
C THR A 338 -7.08 36.90 26.07
N ALA A 339 -8.12 36.85 25.22
CA ALA A 339 -9.35 37.61 25.41
C ALA A 339 -10.13 37.17 26.68
N ASN A 340 -10.10 35.88 27.01
CA ASN A 340 -10.75 35.32 28.21
C ASN A 340 -9.91 35.41 29.48
N THR A 341 -8.64 35.83 29.40
CA THR A 341 -7.71 35.91 30.55
C THR A 341 -7.34 37.36 30.92
N THR A 342 -8.01 38.36 30.34
CA THR A 342 -7.90 39.78 30.72
C THR A 342 -8.61 40.14 32.04
N GLU A 343 -8.81 39.15 32.92
CA GLU A 343 -9.01 39.35 34.36
C GLU A 343 -8.00 38.47 35.11
N SER A 344 -6.71 38.83 35.09
CA SER A 344 -5.78 38.61 36.20
C SER A 344 -4.39 39.15 35.90
N LYS A 345 -3.79 39.68 36.94
CA LYS A 345 -2.61 40.54 37.00
C LYS A 345 -1.28 39.74 36.97
N VAL A 346 -0.31 40.30 36.21
CA VAL A 346 1.04 40.74 36.69
C VAL A 346 2.22 39.74 36.68
N ILE A 347 3.39 40.33 36.35
CA ILE A 347 4.82 40.00 36.61
C ILE A 347 5.66 39.41 35.45
N THR A 348 6.29 40.34 34.73
CA THR A 348 7.70 40.49 34.26
C THR A 348 8.75 39.43 34.65
N VAL A 349 9.69 39.11 33.76
CA VAL A 349 11.16 39.39 33.86
C VAL A 349 11.97 38.69 32.74
N SER A 350 12.94 39.43 32.20
CA SER A 350 13.88 39.10 31.12
C SER A 350 15.13 38.33 31.57
N SER A 351 15.86 37.70 30.63
CA SER A 351 17.33 37.81 30.45
C SER A 351 17.79 36.94 29.26
N LYS A 352 18.38 37.49 28.20
CA LYS A 352 19.80 37.81 27.92
C LYS A 352 20.77 36.61 27.75
N SER A 353 21.29 36.50 26.50
CA SER A 353 22.68 36.14 26.11
C SER A 353 23.10 34.67 26.34
N LYS A 354 23.96 34.01 25.54
CA LYS A 354 25.20 34.46 24.88
C LYS A 354 25.74 33.34 23.96
N LYS A 355 26.55 33.74 22.96
CA LYS A 355 27.47 32.92 22.16
C LYS A 355 28.50 32.17 23.01
N GLY A 356 28.97 31.02 22.50
CA GLY A 356 30.23 30.36 22.87
C GLY A 356 30.58 29.27 21.84
N ASP A 357 31.81 29.32 21.34
CA ASP A 357 32.43 28.51 20.28
C ASP A 357 32.97 27.14 20.75
N VAL A 358 33.44 26.33 19.77
CA VAL A 358 34.66 25.48 19.75
C VAL A 358 34.46 23.96 19.49
N GLU A 359 35.01 23.52 18.33
CA GLU A 359 35.65 22.21 17.92
C GLU A 359 34.91 20.87 18.16
N MET A 360 35.06 19.78 17.37
CA MET A 360 36.23 19.17 16.73
C MET A 360 35.74 18.09 15.73
N GLY A 361 36.56 17.72 14.73
CA GLY A 361 36.16 16.79 13.65
C GLY A 361 36.62 15.32 13.77
N CYS A 362 36.16 14.56 12.77
CA CYS A 362 36.76 13.39 12.08
C CYS A 362 36.78 11.97 12.69
N PHE A 363 36.65 11.03 11.74
CA PHE A 363 36.87 9.56 11.71
C PHE A 363 35.78 8.68 12.36
N GLY A 364 35.36 7.55 11.77
CA GLY A 364 35.85 6.77 10.64
C GLY A 364 35.43 5.29 10.78
N LEU A 365 35.74 4.49 9.75
CA LEU A 365 35.52 3.04 9.53
C LEU A 365 34.14 2.66 8.92
N SER A 366 34.02 2.17 7.68
CA SER A 366 34.77 1.13 6.95
C SER A 366 34.63 -0.27 7.56
N VAL A 367 33.65 -1.04 7.09
CA VAL A 367 33.79 -2.49 6.86
C VAL A 367 33.00 -2.85 5.59
N ALA A 368 33.73 -3.06 4.50
CA ALA A 368 33.29 -3.88 3.38
C ALA A 368 33.35 -5.35 3.82
N ILE A 369 32.41 -6.21 3.38
CA ILE A 369 32.63 -7.66 3.09
C ILE A 369 31.36 -8.39 2.56
N VAL A 370 30.14 -7.85 2.65
CA VAL A 370 28.94 -8.66 2.31
C VAL A 370 28.46 -8.56 0.84
N ALA A 371 28.77 -7.51 0.09
CA ALA A 371 28.12 -7.28 -1.21
C ALA A 371 28.78 -7.97 -2.43
N LEU A 372 29.89 -8.71 -2.25
CA LEU A 372 30.68 -9.30 -3.35
C LEU A 372 30.36 -10.79 -3.63
N LEU A 373 29.29 -11.36 -3.05
CA LEU A 373 28.92 -12.77 -3.25
C LEU A 373 27.62 -13.00 -4.06
N LEU A 374 26.97 -11.96 -4.58
CA LEU A 374 25.70 -12.09 -5.32
C LEU A 374 25.84 -12.09 -6.86
N LEU A 375 27.00 -12.48 -7.40
CA LEU A 375 27.18 -12.67 -8.85
C LEU A 375 27.73 -14.05 -9.20
N VAL A 376 26.94 -15.10 -8.94
CA VAL A 376 26.91 -16.31 -9.78
C VAL A 376 25.45 -16.78 -9.91
N ASN A 377 24.73 -16.23 -10.88
CA ASN A 377 23.88 -16.97 -11.82
C ASN A 377 23.10 -16.01 -12.74
N PRO A 378 23.38 -15.98 -14.05
CA PRO A 378 22.54 -15.34 -15.02
C PRO A 378 21.68 -16.40 -15.72
N VAL A 379 20.39 -16.51 -15.43
CA VAL A 379 19.36 -17.03 -16.35
C VAL A 379 17.96 -16.61 -15.83
N THR A 380 17.10 -16.24 -16.77
CA THR A 380 15.67 -15.85 -16.68
C THR A 380 15.31 -14.44 -16.18
N GLY A 381 15.34 -13.48 -17.11
CA GLY A 381 14.51 -12.27 -17.08
C GLY A 381 13.40 -12.33 -18.14
N LEU A 382 12.52 -13.33 -18.02
CA LEU A 382 11.20 -13.31 -18.65
C LEU A 382 10.34 -12.29 -17.89
N ALA A 383 9.45 -11.61 -18.61
CA ALA A 383 8.50 -10.63 -18.10
C ALA A 383 7.91 -11.02 -16.73
N THR A 384 8.05 -10.14 -15.73
CA THR A 384 7.19 -10.18 -14.54
C THR A 384 5.81 -9.68 -14.94
N LEU A 385 5.01 -10.59 -15.50
CA LEU A 385 3.60 -10.64 -15.14
C LEU A 385 3.55 -10.50 -13.62
N ASN A 386 2.80 -9.55 -13.07
CA ASN A 386 2.45 -9.61 -11.65
C ASN A 386 1.93 -11.04 -11.41
N PRO A 387 2.62 -11.87 -10.61
CA PRO A 387 2.16 -13.22 -10.40
C PRO A 387 0.80 -13.09 -9.73
N LYS A 388 -0.22 -13.69 -10.36
CA LYS A 388 -1.58 -13.73 -9.80
C LYS A 388 -1.47 -14.17 -8.34
N PRO A 389 -2.17 -13.51 -7.40
CA PRO A 389 -2.12 -13.89 -6.00
C PRO A 389 -2.48 -15.37 -5.86
N LYS A 390 -1.83 -16.07 -4.94
CA LYS A 390 -2.00 -17.51 -4.70
C LYS A 390 -2.07 -17.75 -3.22
N LEU A 391 -3.13 -18.42 -2.78
CA LEU A 391 -3.36 -18.75 -1.39
C LEU A 391 -3.10 -20.23 -1.14
N LEU A 392 -2.13 -20.54 -0.29
CA LEU A 392 -1.97 -21.87 0.29
C LEU A 392 -2.55 -21.90 1.70
N VAL A 393 -3.63 -22.66 1.90
CA VAL A 393 -4.26 -22.86 3.20
C VAL A 393 -3.78 -24.16 3.82
N LEU A 394 -2.96 -24.05 4.85
CA LEU A 394 -2.55 -25.18 5.67
C LEU A 394 -3.73 -25.56 6.59
N GLY A 395 -4.39 -26.66 6.23
CA GLY A 395 -5.57 -27.23 6.89
C GLY A 395 -6.89 -26.70 6.33
N LEU A 396 -7.57 -27.46 5.46
CA LEU A 396 -8.95 -27.16 5.04
C LEU A 396 -9.98 -27.65 6.07
N GLY A 397 -9.81 -27.21 7.32
CA GLY A 397 -10.83 -27.35 8.36
C GLY A 397 -11.99 -26.37 8.16
N ARG A 398 -12.84 -26.22 9.18
CA ARG A 398 -14.02 -25.33 9.13
C ARG A 398 -13.67 -23.88 8.75
N VAL A 399 -12.62 -23.34 9.35
CA VAL A 399 -12.16 -21.97 9.09
C VAL A 399 -11.41 -21.88 7.75
N GLY A 400 -10.44 -22.77 7.51
CA GLY A 400 -9.64 -22.77 6.29
C GLY A 400 -10.48 -22.91 5.02
N LEU A 401 -11.51 -23.77 5.04
CA LEU A 401 -12.42 -23.94 3.92
C LEU A 401 -13.28 -22.69 3.66
N GLU A 402 -13.78 -22.05 4.71
CA GLU A 402 -14.58 -20.82 4.56
C GLU A 402 -13.72 -19.65 4.06
N VAL A 403 -12.48 -19.53 4.53
CA VAL A 403 -11.53 -18.55 4.00
C VAL A 403 -11.27 -18.82 2.52
N ALA A 404 -10.95 -20.05 2.14
CA ALA A 404 -10.70 -20.44 0.76
C ALA A 404 -11.87 -20.07 -0.19
N ARG A 405 -13.11 -20.36 0.23
CA ARG A 405 -14.32 -20.01 -0.52
C ARG A 405 -14.54 -18.50 -0.60
N THR A 406 -14.32 -17.80 0.52
CA THR A 406 -14.46 -16.34 0.55
C THR A 406 -13.43 -15.69 -0.37
N THR A 407 -12.19 -16.19 -0.39
CA THR A 407 -11.15 -15.74 -1.31
C THR A 407 -11.57 -15.91 -2.77
N LEU A 408 -12.02 -17.10 -3.17
CA LEU A 408 -12.50 -17.33 -4.54
C LEU A 408 -13.63 -16.36 -4.90
N ASN A 409 -14.66 -16.25 -4.07
CA ASN A 409 -15.80 -15.36 -4.32
C ASN A 409 -15.41 -13.88 -4.41
N THR A 410 -14.44 -13.42 -3.60
CA THR A 410 -13.97 -12.03 -3.63
C THR A 410 -13.24 -11.72 -4.92
N PHE A 411 -12.39 -12.62 -5.41
CA PHE A 411 -11.56 -12.38 -6.60
C PHE A 411 -12.26 -12.77 -7.91
N GLU A 412 -13.26 -13.66 -7.89
CA GLU A 412 -14.14 -13.92 -9.04
C GLU A 412 -14.95 -12.68 -9.45
N GLN A 413 -15.31 -11.82 -8.49
CA GLN A 413 -16.05 -10.57 -8.77
C GLN A 413 -15.18 -9.49 -9.43
N ASP A 414 -13.85 -9.58 -9.31
CA ASP A 414 -12.89 -8.57 -9.76
C ASP A 414 -12.21 -8.91 -11.12
N ASP A 415 -12.70 -9.93 -11.84
CA ASP A 415 -12.16 -10.41 -13.13
C ASP A 415 -10.67 -10.84 -13.09
N GLN A 416 -10.18 -11.15 -11.88
CA GLN A 416 -8.81 -11.60 -11.59
C GLN A 416 -8.83 -13.00 -10.95
N PRO A 417 -8.62 -14.10 -11.69
CA PRO A 417 -8.70 -15.43 -11.12
C PRO A 417 -7.55 -15.69 -10.14
N ILE A 418 -7.89 -15.91 -8.86
CA ILE A 418 -6.99 -16.35 -7.79
C ILE A 418 -6.93 -17.88 -7.73
N HIS A 419 -5.73 -18.42 -7.48
CA HIS A 419 -5.60 -19.86 -7.20
C HIS A 419 -5.58 -20.12 -5.71
N VAL A 420 -6.42 -21.05 -5.26
CA VAL A 420 -6.51 -21.46 -3.85
C VAL A 420 -6.21 -22.95 -3.74
N VAL A 421 -5.14 -23.26 -3.02
CA VAL A 421 -4.72 -24.62 -2.70
C VAL A 421 -4.88 -24.81 -1.20
N GLY A 422 -5.33 -25.98 -0.75
CA GLY A 422 -5.35 -26.28 0.67
C GLY A 422 -5.06 -27.73 1.00
N THR A 423 -4.58 -27.96 2.20
CA THR A 423 -4.14 -29.28 2.64
C THR A 423 -5.23 -30.04 3.40
N VAL A 424 -5.36 -31.34 3.14
CA VAL A 424 -6.28 -32.25 3.82
C VAL A 424 -5.56 -33.53 4.27
N ARG A 425 -6.02 -34.15 5.36
CA ARG A 425 -5.52 -35.47 5.80
C ARG A 425 -6.29 -36.63 5.17
N ASP A 426 -7.52 -36.39 4.74
CA ASP A 426 -8.38 -37.42 4.17
C ASP A 426 -8.11 -37.56 2.67
N ALA A 427 -7.55 -38.71 2.29
CA ALA A 427 -7.20 -39.01 0.90
C ALA A 427 -8.42 -39.06 -0.04
N SER A 428 -9.62 -39.31 0.47
CA SER A 428 -10.85 -39.38 -0.34
C SER A 428 -11.28 -38.03 -0.91
N VAL A 429 -10.76 -36.94 -0.34
CA VAL A 429 -11.12 -35.55 -0.66
C VAL A 429 -9.98 -34.86 -1.44
N ILE A 430 -8.89 -35.57 -1.74
CA ILE A 430 -7.76 -35.04 -2.53
C ILE A 430 -8.16 -34.92 -4.00
N GLY A 431 -7.78 -33.81 -4.65
CA GLY A 431 -8.16 -33.48 -6.02
C GLY A 431 -9.18 -32.35 -6.13
N SER A 432 -9.68 -32.12 -7.35
CA SER A 432 -10.72 -31.12 -7.61
C SER A 432 -12.08 -31.69 -7.21
N ILE A 433 -12.61 -31.15 -6.12
CA ILE A 433 -14.06 -31.09 -5.92
C ILE A 433 -14.54 -29.89 -6.74
N ASP A 434 -15.79 -29.93 -7.22
CA ASP A 434 -16.42 -28.92 -8.07
C ASP A 434 -16.72 -27.60 -7.29
N ASP A 435 -15.74 -27.10 -6.54
CA ASP A 435 -15.81 -25.87 -5.73
C ASP A 435 -14.61 -24.94 -5.96
N GLY A 436 -13.83 -25.17 -7.01
CA GLY A 436 -12.70 -24.31 -7.41
C GLY A 436 -11.46 -24.39 -6.50
N ILE A 437 -11.51 -25.16 -5.41
CA ILE A 437 -10.40 -25.28 -4.44
C ILE A 437 -9.60 -26.55 -4.74
N GLN A 438 -8.30 -26.40 -4.94
CA GLN A 438 -7.41 -27.53 -5.13
C GLN A 438 -6.97 -28.11 -3.79
N ARG A 439 -7.01 -29.44 -3.67
CA ARG A 439 -6.71 -30.15 -2.42
C ARG A 439 -5.51 -31.05 -2.59
N ILE A 440 -4.54 -30.90 -1.69
CA ILE A 440 -3.35 -31.75 -1.60
C ILE A 440 -3.28 -32.46 -0.26
N ALA A 441 -2.53 -33.56 -0.19
CA ALA A 441 -2.26 -34.24 1.07
C ALA A 441 -1.49 -33.33 2.02
N PHE A 442 -1.80 -33.40 3.31
CA PHE A 442 -0.99 -32.79 4.36
C PHE A 442 0.27 -33.64 4.63
N GLU A 443 1.22 -33.56 3.70
CA GLU A 443 2.53 -34.22 3.77
C GLU A 443 3.64 -33.18 3.54
N PRO A 444 4.80 -33.29 4.21
CA PRO A 444 5.87 -32.29 4.14
C PRO A 444 6.33 -32.04 2.71
N ASP A 445 6.62 -33.11 1.95
CA ASP A 445 7.06 -33.03 0.55
C ASP A 445 6.01 -32.36 -0.36
N ALA A 446 4.73 -32.68 -0.17
CA ALA A 446 3.65 -32.09 -0.95
C ALA A 446 3.49 -30.58 -0.65
N VAL A 447 3.58 -30.21 0.62
CA VAL A 447 3.50 -28.81 1.06
C VAL A 447 4.71 -28.01 0.58
N GLN A 448 5.92 -28.55 0.70
CA GLN A 448 7.14 -27.89 0.24
C GLN A 448 7.09 -27.63 -1.26
N LYS A 449 6.65 -28.62 -2.06
CA LYS A 449 6.48 -28.46 -3.50
C LYS A 449 5.52 -27.33 -3.85
N GLU A 450 4.38 -27.21 -3.16
CA GLU A 450 3.44 -26.11 -3.39
C GLU A 450 3.99 -24.75 -2.96
N LEU A 451 4.64 -24.67 -1.80
CA LEU A 451 5.28 -23.44 -1.33
C LEU A 451 6.28 -22.90 -2.37
N MET A 452 7.08 -23.79 -2.94
CA MET A 452 8.15 -23.46 -3.90
C MET A 452 7.69 -23.41 -5.36
N GLY A 453 6.43 -23.76 -5.67
CA GLY A 453 5.90 -23.80 -7.03
C GLY A 453 6.40 -24.97 -7.89
N LEU A 454 6.86 -26.05 -7.26
CA LEU A 454 7.36 -27.29 -7.86
C LEU A 454 6.32 -28.44 -7.82
N GLY A 455 5.09 -28.15 -7.41
CA GLY A 455 4.03 -29.14 -7.23
C GLY A 455 3.24 -29.49 -8.49
N ASP A 456 2.51 -30.61 -8.40
CA ASP A 456 1.70 -31.16 -9.51
C ASP A 456 0.48 -30.28 -9.85
N THR A 457 0.24 -29.22 -9.08
CA THR A 457 -0.92 -28.33 -9.20
C THR A 457 -0.84 -27.38 -10.41
N LYS A 458 0.22 -27.44 -11.24
CA LYS A 458 0.49 -26.54 -12.40
C LYS A 458 0.59 -25.06 -12.03
N ILE A 459 0.76 -24.74 -10.75
CA ILE A 459 0.69 -23.38 -10.22
C ILE A 459 2.06 -23.07 -9.58
N GLY A 460 2.75 -22.02 -10.04
CA GLY A 460 4.05 -21.58 -9.45
C GLY A 460 3.94 -21.10 -7.99
N THR A 461 5.03 -20.57 -7.41
CA THR A 461 5.23 -20.23 -5.98
C THR A 461 4.04 -19.55 -5.27
N ALA A 462 3.73 -19.97 -4.04
CA ALA A 462 2.67 -19.39 -3.22
C ALA A 462 3.03 -17.98 -2.75
N THR A 463 2.09 -17.03 -2.86
CA THR A 463 2.32 -15.63 -2.41
C THR A 463 1.71 -15.34 -1.05
N HIS A 464 0.65 -16.05 -0.68
CA HIS A 464 -0.01 -15.95 0.61
C HIS A 464 -0.12 -17.35 1.22
N VAL A 465 0.30 -17.49 2.47
CA VAL A 465 0.18 -18.74 3.24
C VAL A 465 -0.71 -18.47 4.45
N LEU A 466 -1.69 -19.35 4.68
CA LEU A 466 -2.58 -19.26 5.83
C LEU A 466 -2.49 -20.53 6.67
N PHE A 467 -2.08 -20.39 7.92
CA PHE A 467 -2.01 -21.46 8.89
C PHE A 467 -3.29 -21.54 9.73
N THR A 468 -4.07 -22.61 9.55
CA THR A 468 -5.31 -22.84 10.33
C THR A 468 -5.31 -24.16 11.12
N ILE A 469 -4.21 -24.91 11.08
CA ILE A 469 -4.11 -26.23 11.72
C ILE A 469 -4.11 -26.07 13.25
N PRO A 470 -5.02 -26.75 13.98
CA PRO A 470 -5.00 -26.71 15.43
C PRO A 470 -3.75 -27.37 16.02
N LEU A 471 -3.06 -26.67 16.92
CA LEU A 471 -1.90 -27.23 17.60
C LEU A 471 -2.31 -28.29 18.62
N GLN A 472 -1.52 -29.36 18.67
CA GLN A 472 -1.69 -30.46 19.63
C GLN A 472 -0.56 -30.45 20.66
N ARG A 473 -0.81 -31.10 21.80
CA ARG A 473 0.18 -31.17 22.89
C ARG A 473 1.34 -32.11 22.57
N GLU A 474 1.04 -33.17 21.84
CA GLU A 474 2.04 -34.12 21.37
C GLU A 474 2.74 -33.50 20.15
N PRO A 475 4.08 -33.54 20.11
CA PRO A 475 4.82 -33.08 18.94
C PRO A 475 4.44 -33.95 17.73
N ASP A 476 4.06 -33.30 16.64
CA ASP A 476 3.76 -33.93 15.36
C ASP A 476 4.96 -33.66 14.43
N PRO A 477 5.82 -34.65 14.15
CA PRO A 477 7.01 -34.46 13.32
C PRO A 477 6.67 -33.91 11.93
N THR A 478 5.50 -34.26 11.40
CA THR A 478 4.97 -33.75 10.14
C THR A 478 4.76 -32.25 10.21
N MET A 479 4.18 -31.77 11.32
CA MET A 479 3.93 -30.34 11.54
C MET A 479 5.24 -29.56 11.71
N GLU A 480 6.24 -30.16 12.36
CA GLU A 480 7.56 -29.55 12.54
C GLU A 480 8.29 -29.41 11.20
N GLN A 481 8.25 -30.43 10.33
CA GLN A 481 8.81 -30.32 8.99
C GLN A 481 8.07 -29.28 8.13
N VAL A 482 6.75 -29.30 8.15
CA VAL A 482 5.93 -28.27 7.46
C VAL A 482 6.26 -26.87 7.98
N TRP A 483 6.50 -26.72 9.28
CA TRP A 483 6.92 -25.46 9.87
C TRP A 483 8.24 -24.95 9.29
N ASN A 484 9.24 -25.83 9.23
CA ASN A 484 10.54 -25.50 8.64
C ASN A 484 10.39 -25.07 7.18
N HIS A 485 9.57 -25.76 6.39
CA HIS A 485 9.31 -25.35 4.99
C HIS A 485 8.63 -24.00 4.87
N VAL A 486 7.72 -23.64 5.78
CA VAL A 486 7.11 -22.30 5.78
C VAL A 486 8.14 -21.23 6.19
N GLN A 487 9.09 -21.55 7.08
CA GLN A 487 10.20 -20.66 7.41
C GLN A 487 11.15 -20.47 6.23
N GLU A 488 11.54 -21.56 5.55
CA GLU A 488 12.33 -21.52 4.30
C GLU A 488 11.63 -20.64 3.25
N TRP A 489 10.33 -20.86 3.03
CA TRP A 489 9.52 -20.03 2.12
C TRP A 489 9.48 -18.55 2.56
N TRP A 490 9.37 -18.26 3.85
CA TRP A 490 9.38 -16.89 4.37
C TRP A 490 10.71 -16.19 4.08
N ASP A 491 11.82 -16.90 4.23
CA ASP A 491 13.18 -16.36 4.03
C ASP A 491 13.48 -16.17 2.54
N GLU A 492 13.03 -17.09 1.68
CA GLU A 492 13.25 -17.03 0.23
C GLU A 492 12.29 -16.08 -0.51
N TYR A 493 11.11 -15.81 0.05
CA TYR A 493 10.06 -15.02 -0.61
C TYR A 493 9.70 -13.74 0.17
N PRO A 494 10.44 -12.62 -0.03
CA PRO A 494 10.31 -11.39 0.75
C PRO A 494 8.99 -10.65 0.54
N GLU A 495 8.24 -10.94 -0.53
CA GLU A 495 6.89 -10.40 -0.80
C GLU A 495 5.78 -11.31 -0.23
N GLY A 496 6.15 -12.44 0.39
CA GLY A 496 5.21 -13.40 0.93
C GLY A 496 4.46 -12.90 2.16
N LYS A 497 3.16 -13.16 2.22
CA LYS A 497 2.30 -12.87 3.38
C LYS A 497 1.89 -14.13 4.11
N LEU A 498 2.12 -14.16 5.42
CA LEU A 498 1.75 -15.26 6.31
C LEU A 498 0.62 -14.83 7.25
N GLY A 499 -0.50 -15.56 7.19
CA GLY A 499 -1.60 -15.47 8.15
C GLY A 499 -1.57 -16.63 9.13
N VAL A 500 -1.71 -16.36 10.42
CA VAL A 500 -1.74 -17.39 11.47
C VAL A 500 -3.02 -17.27 12.29
N ILE A 501 -3.84 -18.32 12.28
CA ILE A 501 -5.02 -18.40 13.15
C ILE A 501 -4.59 -18.82 14.56
N SER A 502 -4.70 -17.88 15.49
CA SER A 502 -4.48 -18.08 16.92
C SER A 502 -5.81 -18.08 17.70
N THR A 503 -5.73 -18.01 19.03
CA THR A 503 -6.88 -18.05 19.94
C THR A 503 -6.80 -16.97 20.99
N THR A 504 -7.93 -16.38 21.36
CA THR A 504 -8.01 -15.45 22.51
C THR A 504 -7.69 -16.13 23.86
N GLY A 505 -7.57 -17.47 23.89
CA GLY A 505 -7.07 -18.20 25.05
C GLY A 505 -5.68 -17.74 25.53
N VAL A 506 -4.85 -17.18 24.64
CA VAL A 506 -3.50 -16.67 24.98
C VAL A 506 -3.50 -15.60 26.06
N PHE A 507 -4.57 -14.82 26.16
CA PHE A 507 -4.70 -13.78 27.19
C PHE A 507 -4.79 -14.35 28.62
N GLY A 508 -5.21 -15.60 28.80
CA GLY A 508 -5.49 -16.15 30.13
C GLY A 508 -6.65 -15.46 30.84
N ASP A 509 -6.57 -15.38 32.16
CA ASP A 509 -7.53 -14.68 33.02
C ASP A 509 -7.15 -13.20 33.17
N HIS A 510 -8.15 -12.32 33.06
CA HIS A 510 -8.03 -10.86 33.25
C HIS A 510 -9.09 -10.33 34.23
N GLU A 511 -9.69 -11.22 35.04
CA GLU A 511 -10.70 -10.87 36.05
C GLU A 511 -11.93 -10.17 35.44
N GLY A 512 -12.27 -10.53 34.20
CA GLY A 512 -13.40 -9.97 33.47
C GLY A 512 -13.13 -8.60 32.83
N ARG A 513 -11.91 -8.07 32.92
CA ARG A 513 -11.53 -6.82 32.22
C ARG A 513 -11.49 -6.99 30.71
N ARG A 514 -11.60 -5.85 30.02
CA ARG A 514 -11.47 -5.76 28.57
C ARG A 514 -10.00 -5.88 28.17
N VAL A 515 -9.71 -6.73 27.18
CA VAL A 515 -8.37 -6.98 26.65
C VAL A 515 -8.28 -6.55 25.19
N THR A 516 -7.22 -5.85 24.84
CA THR A 516 -6.83 -5.46 23.48
C THR A 516 -5.71 -6.37 22.98
N GLU A 517 -5.31 -6.21 21.72
CA GLU A 517 -4.19 -6.98 21.15
C GLU A 517 -2.84 -6.75 21.87
N GLU A 518 -2.66 -5.58 22.50
CA GLU A 518 -1.49 -5.20 23.31
C GLU A 518 -1.54 -5.75 24.73
N SER A 519 -2.66 -6.34 25.15
CA SER A 519 -2.82 -6.83 26.51
C SER A 519 -1.88 -8.02 26.80
N PRO A 520 -1.39 -8.17 28.04
CA PRO A 520 -0.43 -9.21 28.39
C PRO A 520 -1.03 -10.62 28.25
N LEU A 521 -0.18 -11.55 27.82
CA LEU A 521 -0.54 -12.95 27.56
C LEU A 521 -0.33 -13.79 28.82
N LEU A 522 -1.39 -13.98 29.61
CA LEU A 522 -1.35 -14.64 30.93
C LEU A 522 -1.79 -16.11 30.90
N CYS A 523 -1.76 -16.77 29.72
CA CYS A 523 -2.16 -18.17 29.63
C CYS A 523 -1.27 -19.10 30.48
N GLN A 524 -1.89 -20.09 31.12
CA GLN A 524 -1.17 -21.03 31.98
C GLN A 524 -0.17 -21.88 31.20
N THR A 525 1.02 -22.08 31.78
CA THR A 525 2.04 -22.99 31.24
C THR A 525 1.47 -24.41 31.08
N GLY A 526 1.69 -25.03 29.92
CA GLY A 526 1.15 -26.36 29.59
C GLY A 526 -0.32 -26.39 29.14
N SER A 527 -1.01 -25.24 29.10
CA SER A 527 -2.32 -25.13 28.46
C SER A 527 -2.21 -25.23 26.93
N ASN A 528 -3.31 -25.55 26.24
CA ASN A 528 -3.31 -25.49 24.77
C ASN A 528 -3.11 -24.06 24.26
N ALA A 529 -3.57 -23.04 25.00
CA ALA A 529 -3.34 -21.64 24.67
C ALA A 529 -1.85 -21.29 24.68
N ASN A 530 -1.07 -21.87 25.60
CA ASN A 530 0.38 -21.70 25.64
C ASN A 530 1.09 -22.24 24.39
N LEU A 531 0.51 -23.21 23.68
CA LEU A 531 1.04 -23.66 22.38
C LEU A 531 0.95 -22.52 21.35
N TYR A 532 -0.22 -21.88 21.27
CA TYR A 532 -0.44 -20.75 20.37
C TYR A 532 0.37 -19.52 20.78
N ARG A 533 0.54 -19.24 22.08
CA ARG A 533 1.45 -18.17 22.54
C ARG A 533 2.87 -18.38 22.02
N ARG A 534 3.41 -19.60 22.13
CA ARG A 534 4.75 -19.91 21.61
C ARG A 534 4.83 -19.80 20.09
N LEU A 535 3.75 -20.17 19.39
CA LEU A 535 3.61 -20.03 17.95
C LEU A 535 3.70 -18.56 17.52
N GLU A 536 2.93 -17.69 18.18
CA GLU A 536 2.93 -16.25 17.94
C GLU A 536 4.33 -15.66 18.19
N GLU A 537 4.92 -15.97 19.36
CA GLU A 537 6.26 -15.48 19.71
C GLU A 537 7.34 -15.95 18.72
N HIS A 538 7.25 -17.19 18.23
CA HIS A 538 8.20 -17.68 17.23
C HIS A 538 8.12 -16.85 15.95
N TRP A 539 6.93 -16.71 15.36
CA TRP A 539 6.77 -15.96 14.11
C TRP A 539 7.07 -14.48 14.27
N ILE A 540 6.71 -13.87 15.40
CA ILE A 540 7.05 -12.46 15.68
C ILE A 540 8.56 -12.29 15.73
N ARG A 541 9.29 -13.14 16.46
CA ARG A 541 10.76 -13.08 16.52
C ARG A 541 11.41 -13.34 15.16
N HIS A 542 10.86 -14.26 14.36
CA HIS A 542 11.36 -14.53 13.01
C HIS A 542 11.14 -13.32 12.09
N ALA A 543 9.97 -12.70 12.18
CA ALA A 543 9.66 -11.49 11.41
C ALA A 543 10.53 -10.29 11.83
N GLU A 544 10.86 -10.13 13.12
CA GLU A 544 11.78 -9.09 13.61
C GLU A 544 13.20 -9.19 13.02
N GLN A 545 13.63 -10.38 12.60
CA GLN A 545 14.93 -10.58 11.95
C GLN A 545 14.95 -10.13 10.48
N SER A 546 13.78 -9.91 9.88
CA SER A 546 13.63 -9.45 8.50
C SER A 546 13.51 -7.92 8.47
N THR A 547 14.56 -7.19 8.08
CA THR A 547 14.62 -5.72 8.20
C THR A 547 14.11 -4.90 7.02
N ASP A 548 13.73 -5.51 5.89
CA ASP A 548 13.46 -4.78 4.63
C ASP A 548 12.13 -5.21 3.96
N SER A 549 10.98 -4.78 4.50
CA SER A 549 9.71 -4.89 3.77
C SER A 549 8.88 -3.61 3.90
N ASP A 550 8.32 -3.15 2.78
CA ASP A 550 7.45 -1.99 2.71
C ASP A 550 5.98 -2.28 3.08
N ASP A 551 5.64 -3.53 3.41
CA ASP A 551 4.29 -3.96 3.78
C ASP A 551 4.27 -4.90 5.02
N ILE A 552 3.09 -5.13 5.57
CA ILE A 552 2.85 -6.16 6.59
C ILE A 552 2.95 -7.53 5.93
N ARG A 553 3.89 -8.35 6.42
CA ARG A 553 4.08 -9.73 5.97
C ARG A 553 3.49 -10.75 6.93
N LEU A 554 3.42 -10.45 8.24
CA LEU A 554 2.89 -11.38 9.24
C LEU A 554 1.58 -10.86 9.84
N LEU A 555 0.50 -11.62 9.70
CA LEU A 555 -0.79 -11.35 10.33
C LEU A 555 -1.18 -12.46 11.31
N ILE A 556 -1.42 -12.09 12.57
CA ILE A 556 -1.88 -13.02 13.61
C ILE A 556 -3.34 -12.70 13.96
N PHE A 557 -4.20 -13.71 13.81
CA PHE A 557 -5.64 -13.58 14.04
C PHE A 557 -6.07 -14.36 15.28
N ARG A 558 -6.24 -13.69 16.42
CA ARG A 558 -6.67 -14.31 17.69
C ARG A 558 -8.18 -14.51 17.68
N CYS A 559 -8.63 -15.72 17.36
CA CYS A 559 -10.06 -16.03 17.25
C CYS A 559 -10.71 -16.30 18.62
N ALA A 560 -11.88 -15.70 18.82
CA ALA A 560 -12.78 -16.01 19.94
C ALA A 560 -13.50 -17.36 19.73
N GLY A 561 -14.58 -17.61 20.47
CA GLY A 561 -15.36 -18.85 20.35
C GLY A 561 -16.01 -19.01 18.96
N ILE A 562 -15.38 -19.82 18.10
CA ILE A 562 -15.82 -20.03 16.70
C ILE A 562 -17.12 -20.83 16.63
N TYR A 563 -18.11 -20.31 15.91
CA TYR A 563 -19.36 -21.00 15.59
C TYR A 563 -19.71 -20.87 14.10
N ASP A 564 -20.42 -21.88 13.58
CA ASP A 564 -20.80 -21.99 12.17
C ASP A 564 -21.97 -22.98 11.97
N ARG A 565 -22.33 -23.20 10.70
CA ARG A 565 -23.37 -24.14 10.27
C ARG A 565 -23.15 -25.61 10.64
N THR A 566 -21.93 -26.00 11.03
CA THR A 566 -21.60 -27.39 11.42
C THR A 566 -21.52 -27.56 12.93
N ARG A 567 -21.18 -26.49 13.66
CA ARG A 567 -21.02 -26.50 15.11
C ARG A 567 -21.41 -25.16 15.72
N SER A 568 -22.49 -25.18 16.47
CA SER A 568 -23.02 -24.01 17.18
C SER A 568 -23.77 -24.40 18.45
N ALA A 569 -24.33 -23.42 19.15
CA ALA A 569 -25.24 -23.66 20.27
C ALA A 569 -26.44 -24.51 19.82
N LEU A 570 -27.01 -24.25 18.65
CA LEU A 570 -28.12 -25.02 18.07
C LEU A 570 -27.78 -26.51 17.99
N HIS A 571 -26.59 -26.86 17.48
CA HIS A 571 -26.14 -28.25 17.39
C HIS A 571 -26.02 -28.92 18.76
N THR A 572 -25.58 -28.17 19.77
CA THR A 572 -25.46 -28.68 21.14
C THR A 572 -26.84 -29.01 21.70
N ILE A 573 -27.81 -28.10 21.55
CA ILE A 573 -29.19 -28.29 22.00
C ILE A 573 -29.88 -29.42 21.24
N TYR A 574 -29.74 -29.44 19.91
CA TYR A 574 -30.36 -30.44 19.04
C TYR A 574 -29.91 -31.86 19.38
N LYS A 575 -28.62 -32.05 19.68
CA LYS A 575 -28.06 -33.39 19.98
C LYS A 575 -28.33 -33.86 21.41
N SER A 576 -28.21 -32.98 22.39
CA SER A 576 -28.15 -33.36 23.81
C SER A 576 -29.32 -32.85 24.65
N GLY A 577 -30.21 -32.02 24.07
CA GLY A 577 -31.20 -31.28 24.81
C GLY A 577 -30.54 -30.18 25.66
N TYR A 578 -31.35 -29.47 26.44
CA TYR A 578 -30.85 -28.52 27.42
C TYR A 578 -31.85 -28.34 28.54
N ASP A 579 -31.39 -28.63 29.75
CA ASP A 579 -32.13 -28.38 30.97
C ASP A 579 -32.03 -26.90 31.29
N VAL A 580 -33.18 -26.26 31.48
CA VAL A 580 -33.21 -24.81 31.68
C VAL A 580 -32.79 -24.54 33.12
N PRO A 581 -31.72 -23.76 33.35
CA PRO A 581 -31.33 -23.41 34.71
C PRO A 581 -32.46 -22.69 35.44
N SER A 582 -32.60 -22.92 36.74
CA SER A 582 -33.54 -22.18 37.58
C SER A 582 -33.27 -20.66 37.50
N LYS A 583 -34.28 -19.83 37.80
CA LYS A 583 -34.14 -18.35 37.75
C LYS A 583 -32.97 -17.84 38.61
N LYS A 584 -32.66 -18.52 39.72
CA LYS A 584 -31.51 -18.23 40.59
C LYS A 584 -30.19 -18.63 39.92
N GLU A 585 -30.12 -19.81 39.31
CA GLU A 585 -28.95 -20.27 38.56
C GLU A 585 -28.67 -19.39 37.33
N LEU A 586 -29.71 -18.94 36.62
CA LEU A 586 -29.59 -18.04 35.47
C LEU A 586 -29.13 -16.63 35.89
N SER A 587 -29.58 -16.15 37.06
CA SER A 587 -29.09 -14.90 37.67
C SER A 587 -27.61 -15.02 38.06
N THR A 588 -27.18 -16.16 38.59
CA THR A 588 -25.76 -16.41 38.87
C THR A 588 -24.95 -16.66 37.59
N ALA A 589 -25.56 -17.17 36.52
CA ALA A 589 -24.92 -17.40 35.22
C ALA A 589 -24.78 -16.12 34.41
N THR A 590 -25.70 -15.17 34.52
CA THR A 590 -25.53 -13.79 34.02
C THR A 590 -24.49 -13.01 34.84
N ALA A 591 -24.28 -13.40 36.10
CA ALA A 591 -23.12 -12.97 36.90
C ALA A 591 -21.84 -13.79 36.62
N ALA A 592 -21.92 -14.89 35.86
CA ALA A 592 -20.77 -15.70 35.48
C ALA A 592 -20.04 -15.10 34.27
N SER A 593 -18.83 -15.61 34.02
CA SER A 593 -17.92 -15.09 33.00
C SER A 593 -18.55 -15.08 31.61
N LYS A 594 -18.85 -13.88 31.11
CA LYS A 594 -19.23 -13.64 29.71
C LYS A 594 -18.07 -14.06 28.80
N THR A 595 -18.40 -14.62 27.64
CA THR A 595 -17.40 -15.05 26.66
C THR A 595 -17.69 -14.45 25.29
N ASN A 596 -16.67 -13.98 24.59
CA ASN A 596 -16.78 -13.55 23.19
C ASN A 596 -16.87 -14.75 22.24
N ARG A 597 -17.55 -14.56 21.11
CA ARG A 597 -17.68 -15.54 20.03
C ARG A 597 -17.34 -14.88 18.71
N ILE A 598 -17.25 -15.65 17.63
CA ILE A 598 -17.11 -15.09 16.29
C ILE A 598 -17.66 -16.08 15.26
N HIS A 599 -18.43 -15.59 14.29
CA HIS A 599 -18.96 -16.42 13.21
C HIS A 599 -17.88 -16.67 12.16
N THR A 600 -17.82 -17.88 11.62
CA THR A 600 -16.74 -18.26 10.69
C THR A 600 -16.70 -17.41 9.42
N THR A 601 -17.84 -16.91 8.93
CA THR A 601 -17.89 -15.97 7.80
C THR A 601 -17.20 -14.63 8.10
N ASP A 602 -17.36 -14.09 9.30
CA ASP A 602 -16.68 -12.84 9.68
C ASP A 602 -15.18 -13.07 9.91
N ILE A 603 -14.77 -14.26 10.40
CA ILE A 603 -13.35 -14.67 10.41
C ILE A 603 -12.81 -14.66 8.98
N ALA A 604 -13.51 -15.31 8.04
CA ALA A 604 -13.06 -15.43 6.66
C ALA A 604 -12.88 -14.07 5.99
N ARG A 605 -13.87 -13.18 6.13
CA ARG A 605 -13.79 -11.80 5.61
C ARG A 605 -12.63 -11.02 6.21
N ALA A 606 -12.43 -11.09 7.53
CA ALA A 606 -11.32 -10.40 8.18
C ALA A 606 -9.96 -10.92 7.71
N VAL A 607 -9.81 -12.24 7.58
CA VAL A 607 -8.57 -12.87 7.12
C VAL A 607 -8.28 -12.53 5.67
N VAL A 608 -9.27 -12.61 4.77
CA VAL A 608 -9.11 -12.23 3.35
C VAL A 608 -8.73 -10.76 3.23
N ASN A 609 -9.43 -9.87 3.92
CA ASN A 609 -9.10 -8.44 3.87
C ASN A 609 -7.71 -8.16 4.43
N GLY A 610 -7.32 -8.83 5.52
CA GLY A 610 -5.99 -8.68 6.13
C GLY A 610 -4.86 -9.18 5.24
N LEU A 611 -5.02 -10.36 4.63
CA LEU A 611 -4.00 -10.94 3.75
C LEU A 611 -3.87 -10.19 2.42
N PHE A 612 -4.99 -9.81 1.80
CA PHE A 612 -4.97 -9.36 0.40
C PHE A 612 -5.18 -7.87 0.20
N LEU A 613 -5.94 -7.20 1.08
CA LEU A 613 -6.42 -5.83 0.83
C LEU A 613 -5.81 -4.79 1.77
N TYR A 614 -5.26 -5.23 2.91
CA TYR A 614 -4.67 -4.34 3.90
C TYR A 614 -3.16 -4.17 3.66
N THR A 615 -2.73 -2.92 3.41
CA THR A 615 -1.34 -2.56 3.07
C THR A 615 -0.76 -1.45 3.98
N ASN A 616 -1.34 -1.24 5.16
CA ASN A 616 -0.98 -0.10 6.01
C ASN A 616 0.13 -0.42 7.02
N LYS A 617 1.38 -0.10 6.65
CA LYS A 617 2.58 -0.24 7.50
C LYS A 617 2.58 0.64 8.75
N LYS A 618 1.80 1.75 8.82
CA LYS A 618 1.78 2.65 10.00
C LYS A 618 1.25 1.97 11.27
N GLY A 619 0.49 0.91 11.13
CA GLY A 619 0.05 0.07 12.25
C GLY A 619 1.00 -1.08 12.57
N ALA A 620 1.98 -1.41 11.74
CA ALA A 620 2.73 -2.65 11.91
C ALA A 620 3.56 -2.66 13.22
N MET A 621 3.39 -3.70 14.02
CA MET A 621 4.30 -4.04 15.11
C MET A 621 5.65 -4.45 14.50
N ASN A 622 6.71 -3.78 14.96
CA ASN A 622 8.08 -3.93 14.44
C ASN A 622 8.21 -3.68 12.93
N GLY A 623 7.27 -2.93 12.33
CA GLY A 623 7.29 -2.56 10.92
C GLY A 623 6.84 -3.64 9.91
N ILE A 624 6.60 -4.89 10.36
CA ILE A 624 6.35 -6.05 9.49
C ILE A 624 5.18 -6.95 9.92
N SER A 625 4.77 -6.88 11.19
CA SER A 625 3.77 -7.79 11.77
C SER A 625 2.54 -7.04 12.29
N ARG A 626 1.36 -7.67 12.29
CA ARG A 626 0.14 -7.07 12.86
C ARG A 626 -0.75 -8.14 13.49
N ILE A 627 -1.35 -7.81 14.63
CA ILE A 627 -2.19 -8.72 15.41
C ILE A 627 -3.61 -8.16 15.45
N TYR A 628 -4.59 -9.05 15.30
CA TYR A 628 -6.02 -8.74 15.35
C TYR A 628 -6.78 -9.71 16.24
N ASN A 629 -7.59 -9.17 17.15
CA ASN A 629 -8.59 -9.94 17.87
C ASN A 629 -9.84 -10.12 17.01
N LEU A 630 -10.26 -11.37 16.79
CA LEU A 630 -11.46 -11.68 16.02
C LEU A 630 -12.60 -12.11 16.96
N ALA A 631 -13.51 -11.18 17.24
CA ALA A 631 -14.66 -11.33 18.13
C ALA A 631 -15.88 -10.54 17.65
N ASP A 632 -17.07 -11.00 18.03
CA ASP A 632 -18.35 -10.27 17.89
C ASP A 632 -18.49 -9.15 18.95
N ASP A 633 -19.50 -8.30 18.79
CA ASP A 633 -19.72 -7.12 19.63
C ASP A 633 -20.41 -7.45 20.97
N GLU A 634 -21.06 -8.60 21.09
CA GLU A 634 -21.87 -8.99 22.27
C GLU A 634 -21.25 -10.17 23.05
N PRO A 635 -20.32 -9.92 24.00
CA PRO A 635 -19.91 -10.92 24.96
C PRO A 635 -21.08 -11.36 25.82
N GLU A 636 -21.38 -12.66 25.81
CA GLU A 636 -22.53 -13.22 26.54
C GLU A 636 -22.18 -14.56 27.19
N SER A 637 -22.81 -14.82 28.33
CA SER A 637 -22.74 -16.09 29.06
C SER A 637 -23.19 -17.27 28.20
N ARG A 638 -22.62 -18.45 28.45
CA ARG A 638 -22.95 -19.66 27.68
C ARG A 638 -24.41 -20.05 27.83
N ASP A 639 -24.97 -19.91 29.02
CA ASP A 639 -26.31 -20.38 29.35
C ASP A 639 -27.39 -19.52 28.69
N VAL A 640 -27.19 -18.21 28.61
CA VAL A 640 -28.08 -17.29 27.85
C VAL A 640 -28.08 -17.65 26.36
N VAL A 641 -26.92 -17.92 25.78
CA VAL A 641 -26.83 -18.32 24.37
C VAL A 641 -27.46 -19.69 24.10
N LEU A 642 -27.29 -20.65 25.01
CA LEU A 642 -27.93 -21.97 24.91
C LEU A 642 -29.45 -21.89 25.06
N LEU A 643 -29.96 -21.04 25.95
CA LEU A 643 -31.39 -20.79 26.10
C LEU A 643 -31.97 -20.18 24.81
N TYR A 644 -31.32 -19.17 24.27
CA TYR A 644 -31.75 -18.56 23.01
C TYR A 644 -31.73 -19.55 21.84
N ALA A 645 -30.70 -20.41 21.75
CA ALA A 645 -30.64 -21.47 20.73
C ALA A 645 -31.79 -22.49 20.89
N LYS A 646 -32.18 -22.83 22.13
CA LYS A 646 -33.33 -23.69 22.40
C LYS A 646 -34.63 -23.06 21.91
N GLU A 647 -34.85 -21.78 22.21
CA GLU A 647 -36.03 -21.03 21.74
C GLU A 647 -36.11 -21.00 20.21
N LEU A 648 -34.98 -20.80 19.53
CA LEU A 648 -34.90 -20.82 18.07
C LEU A 648 -35.25 -22.18 17.46
N LEU A 649 -34.81 -23.30 18.06
CA LEU A 649 -35.19 -24.62 17.55
C LEU A 649 -36.67 -24.93 17.78
N LEU A 650 -37.22 -24.51 18.93
CA LEU A 650 -38.63 -24.70 19.23
C LEU A 650 -39.53 -23.87 18.30
N SER A 651 -39.10 -22.66 17.90
CA SER A 651 -39.89 -21.79 17.02
C SER A 651 -40.13 -22.37 15.62
N ILE A 652 -39.24 -23.24 15.14
CA ILE A 652 -39.41 -23.96 13.86
C ILE A 652 -40.10 -25.32 13.99
N GLY A 653 -40.58 -25.65 15.20
CA GLY A 653 -41.27 -26.91 15.52
C GLY A 653 -40.32 -28.10 15.70
N CYS A 654 -39.04 -27.87 16.00
CA CYS A 654 -38.09 -28.96 16.20
C CYS A 654 -38.33 -29.66 17.54
N SER A 655 -38.51 -30.99 17.51
CA SER A 655 -38.58 -31.81 18.73
C SER A 655 -37.18 -31.98 19.32
N LEU A 656 -37.01 -31.58 20.57
CA LEU A 656 -35.73 -31.65 21.28
C LEU A 656 -35.71 -32.87 22.21
N PRO A 657 -34.58 -33.60 22.31
CA PRO A 657 -34.46 -34.69 23.25
C PRO A 657 -34.55 -34.18 24.68
N ASN A 658 -35.08 -35.01 25.58
CA ASN A 658 -35.05 -34.72 27.01
C ASN A 658 -33.59 -34.52 27.45
N PRO A 659 -33.30 -33.48 28.24
CA PRO A 659 -31.93 -33.23 28.68
C PRO A 659 -31.42 -34.44 29.45
N VAL A 660 -30.25 -34.94 29.05
CA VAL A 660 -29.61 -36.04 29.76
C VAL A 660 -29.15 -35.50 31.11
N SER A 661 -29.84 -35.89 32.19
CA SER A 661 -29.43 -35.67 33.58
C SER A 661 -28.16 -36.46 33.89
N SER A 662 -27.03 -35.98 33.39
CA SER A 662 -25.72 -36.55 33.66
C SER A 662 -25.15 -35.88 34.90
N LYS A 663 -25.49 -36.41 36.09
CA LYS A 663 -24.86 -36.04 37.37
C LYS A 663 -23.35 -36.39 37.45
N THR A 664 -22.78 -36.99 36.41
CA THR A 664 -21.36 -37.30 36.29
C THR A 664 -20.79 -36.69 35.02
N PRO A 665 -20.17 -35.49 35.07
CA PRO A 665 -19.52 -34.94 33.89
C PRO A 665 -18.34 -35.85 33.50
N SER A 666 -18.24 -36.20 32.21
CA SER A 666 -17.09 -36.94 31.69
C SER A 666 -15.79 -36.19 32.03
N ARG A 667 -14.70 -36.90 32.38
CA ARG A 667 -13.40 -36.26 32.75
C ARG A 667 -12.92 -35.22 31.73
N SER A 668 -13.29 -35.34 30.45
CA SER A 668 -12.93 -34.40 29.37
C SER A 668 -13.81 -33.14 29.28
N SER A 669 -15.08 -33.21 29.72
CA SER A 669 -15.99 -32.06 29.80
C SER A 669 -15.72 -31.23 31.05
N THR A 670 -15.38 -31.87 32.17
CA THR A 670 -15.09 -31.19 33.44
C THR A 670 -13.87 -30.27 33.33
N SER A 671 -12.81 -30.68 32.62
CA SER A 671 -11.57 -29.88 32.49
C SER A 671 -11.68 -28.70 31.52
N ARG A 672 -12.55 -28.76 30.50
CA ARG A 672 -12.81 -27.62 29.60
C ARG A 672 -13.77 -26.61 30.23
N GLN A 673 -14.78 -27.10 30.95
CA GLN A 673 -15.74 -26.24 31.63
C GLN A 673 -15.08 -25.55 32.83
N SER A 674 -14.36 -26.29 33.67
CA SER A 674 -13.61 -25.72 34.82
C SER A 674 -12.59 -24.66 34.42
N ARG A 675 -11.86 -24.83 33.30
CA ARG A 675 -10.91 -23.80 32.81
C ARG A 675 -11.60 -22.52 32.37
N ARG A 676 -12.73 -22.64 31.65
CA ARG A 676 -13.49 -21.46 31.20
C ARG A 676 -14.18 -20.72 32.35
N THR A 677 -14.47 -21.42 33.45
CA THR A 677 -14.98 -20.78 34.66
C THR A 677 -13.88 -20.02 35.42
N MET A 678 -12.61 -20.40 35.23
CA MET A 678 -11.44 -19.77 35.87
C MET A 678 -10.81 -18.64 35.04
N GLU A 679 -10.97 -18.62 33.71
CA GLU A 679 -10.41 -17.59 32.84
C GLU A 679 -11.48 -16.59 32.38
N GLN A 680 -11.50 -15.39 32.95
CA GLN A 680 -12.48 -14.34 32.65
C GLN A 680 -11.85 -13.15 31.92
N LYS A 681 -12.36 -12.82 30.74
CA LYS A 681 -11.91 -11.66 29.94
C LYS A 681 -12.98 -11.24 28.93
N LEU A 682 -12.96 -9.97 28.56
CA LEU A 682 -13.77 -9.42 27.47
C LEU A 682 -12.85 -8.99 26.34
N VAL A 683 -13.01 -9.56 25.16
CA VAL A 683 -12.11 -9.28 24.03
C VAL A 683 -12.61 -8.07 23.27
N ASP A 684 -11.71 -7.11 23.05
CA ASP A 684 -11.95 -5.96 22.18
C ASP A 684 -11.78 -6.34 20.71
N ASN A 685 -12.71 -5.93 19.86
CA ASN A 685 -12.71 -6.15 18.41
C ASN A 685 -12.64 -4.83 17.61
N GLN A 686 -12.37 -3.70 18.26
CA GLN A 686 -12.37 -2.39 17.60
C GLN A 686 -11.39 -2.34 16.43
N ARG A 687 -10.18 -2.90 16.59
CA ARG A 687 -9.16 -2.93 15.53
C ARG A 687 -9.60 -3.69 14.29
N MET A 688 -10.17 -4.89 14.43
CA MET A 688 -10.63 -5.64 13.27
C MET A 688 -11.75 -4.90 12.52
N LYS A 689 -12.58 -4.13 13.23
CA LYS A 689 -13.64 -3.32 12.61
C LYS A 689 -13.09 -2.11 11.88
N GLU A 690 -12.12 -1.41 12.45
CA GLU A 690 -11.55 -0.18 11.88
C GLU A 690 -10.54 -0.45 10.75
N GLU A 691 -9.80 -1.54 10.82
CA GLU A 691 -8.75 -1.84 9.83
C GLU A 691 -9.21 -2.88 8.80
N LEU A 692 -9.78 -4.00 9.24
CA LEU A 692 -10.08 -5.13 8.34
C LEU A 692 -11.49 -5.05 7.74
N LEU A 693 -12.48 -4.54 8.48
CA LEU A 693 -13.89 -4.52 8.08
C LEU A 693 -14.48 -3.11 7.97
N SER A 694 -13.66 -2.06 7.82
CA SER A 694 -14.12 -0.65 7.88
C SER A 694 -15.18 -0.28 6.87
N LYS A 695 -15.19 -0.92 5.69
CA LYS A 695 -16.15 -0.65 4.62
C LYS A 695 -17.54 -1.26 4.88
N CYS A 696 -17.62 -2.40 5.56
CA CYS A 696 -18.84 -3.22 5.58
C CYS A 696 -19.27 -3.71 6.98
N GLY A 697 -18.43 -3.57 8.01
CA GLY A 697 -18.70 -4.07 9.36
C GLY A 697 -18.83 -5.60 9.46
N LEU A 698 -19.21 -6.06 10.66
CA LEU A 698 -19.54 -7.47 10.93
C LEU A 698 -20.90 -7.81 10.31
N ILE A 699 -20.99 -8.97 9.64
CA ILE A 699 -22.30 -9.51 9.20
C ILE A 699 -23.07 -10.02 10.42
N TYR A 700 -22.36 -10.61 11.39
CA TYR A 700 -22.93 -11.17 12.60
C TYR A 700 -22.38 -10.42 13.83
N PRO A 701 -22.87 -9.20 14.11
CA PRO A 701 -22.40 -8.40 15.24
C PRO A 701 -22.72 -9.05 16.59
N SER A 702 -23.73 -9.93 16.67
CA SER A 702 -24.00 -10.74 17.85
C SER A 702 -24.27 -12.21 17.53
N TYR A 703 -24.29 -13.04 18.58
CA TYR A 703 -24.71 -14.43 18.48
C TYR A 703 -26.15 -14.60 17.97
N ARG A 704 -27.01 -13.57 18.07
CA ARG A 704 -28.42 -13.67 17.70
C ARG A 704 -28.58 -13.77 16.20
N GLU A 705 -27.96 -12.86 15.44
CA GLU A 705 -27.99 -12.86 13.98
C GLU A 705 -27.32 -14.12 13.44
N GLY A 706 -26.16 -14.48 13.99
CA GLY A 706 -25.41 -15.66 13.55
C GLY A 706 -26.18 -16.97 13.78
N LEU A 707 -26.82 -17.14 14.95
CA LEU A 707 -27.63 -18.33 15.20
C LEU A 707 -28.89 -18.37 14.33
N LYS A 708 -29.55 -17.23 14.07
CA LYS A 708 -30.68 -17.19 13.11
C LYS A 708 -30.25 -17.62 11.71
N SER A 709 -29.11 -17.12 11.23
CA SER A 709 -28.57 -17.48 9.92
C SER A 709 -28.25 -18.97 9.82
N ILE A 710 -27.68 -19.55 10.88
CA ILE A 710 -27.43 -20.99 10.93
C ILE A 710 -28.74 -21.78 10.97
N LEU A 711 -29.75 -21.31 11.72
CA LEU A 711 -31.06 -21.96 11.80
C LEU A 711 -31.71 -22.08 10.41
N THR A 712 -31.54 -21.08 9.54
CA THR A 712 -32.11 -21.05 8.19
C THR A 712 -31.32 -21.85 7.15
N ASP A 713 -30.11 -22.31 7.46
CA ASP A 713 -29.25 -23.02 6.50
C ASP A 713 -29.83 -24.42 6.18
N PRO A 714 -30.16 -24.72 4.90
CA PRO A 714 -30.75 -26.00 4.50
C PRO A 714 -29.87 -27.22 4.78
N SER A 715 -28.56 -27.05 4.89
CA SER A 715 -27.61 -28.15 5.12
C SER A 715 -27.64 -28.70 6.56
N THR A 716 -28.37 -28.04 7.45
CA THR A 716 -28.36 -28.37 8.88
C THR A 716 -29.23 -29.59 9.23
N PRO A 717 -28.89 -30.30 10.33
CA PRO A 717 -29.57 -31.55 10.69
C PRO A 717 -31.08 -31.42 10.93
N TRP A 718 -31.54 -30.31 11.48
CA TRP A 718 -32.97 -30.10 11.77
C TRP A 718 -33.81 -29.88 10.52
N HIS A 719 -33.26 -29.30 9.45
CA HIS A 719 -33.94 -29.21 8.15
C HIS A 719 -33.95 -30.55 7.42
N GLN A 720 -32.84 -31.28 7.44
CA GLN A 720 -32.77 -32.63 6.87
C GLN A 720 -33.75 -33.60 7.56
N ALA A 721 -33.90 -33.50 8.89
CA ALA A 721 -34.87 -34.29 9.63
C ALA A 721 -36.31 -33.94 9.24
N LYS A 722 -36.61 -32.63 9.09
CA LYS A 722 -37.94 -32.16 8.65
C LYS A 722 -38.27 -32.60 7.23
N GLN A 723 -37.32 -32.53 6.29
CA GLN A 723 -37.50 -33.04 4.92
C GLN A 723 -37.74 -34.56 4.91
N LYS A 724 -36.96 -35.34 5.69
CA LYS A 724 -37.18 -36.79 5.81
C LYS A 724 -38.57 -37.13 6.38
N GLN A 725 -39.03 -36.38 7.38
CA GLN A 725 -40.38 -36.55 7.93
C GLN A 725 -41.48 -36.22 6.90
N GLN A 726 -41.29 -35.17 6.09
CA GLN A 726 -42.23 -34.82 5.03
C GLN A 726 -42.27 -35.89 3.93
N LEU A 727 -41.12 -36.38 3.45
CA LEU A 727 -41.05 -37.47 2.48
C LEU A 727 -41.75 -38.74 2.99
N ASN A 728 -41.52 -39.11 4.26
CA ASN A 728 -42.15 -40.29 4.88
C ASN A 728 -43.66 -40.12 5.17
N SER A 729 -44.19 -38.90 5.13
CA SER A 729 -45.63 -38.63 5.30
C SER A 729 -46.41 -38.61 3.98
N VAL A 730 -45.70 -38.57 2.85
CA VAL A 730 -46.26 -38.58 1.49
C VAL A 730 -46.22 -39.99 0.87
N SER A 731 -45.34 -40.86 1.35
CA SER A 731 -45.36 -42.32 1.14
C SER A 731 -46.30 -43.01 2.12
#